data_AF-G5JP52-F1
#
_entry.id   AF-G5JP52-F1
#
_cell.length_a   1.000
_cell.length_b   1.000
_cell.length_c   1.000
_cell.angle_alpha   90.00
_cell.angle_beta   90.00
_cell.angle_gamma   90.00
#
_symmetry.space_group_name_H-M   'P 1'
#
loop_
_entity.id
_entity.type
_entity.pdbx_description
1 polymer ?
#
loop_
_entity_poly.entity_id
_entity_poly.type
_entity_poly.pdbx_seq_one_letter_code
_entity_poly.pdbx_strand_id
1 'polypeptide(L)'
;MLQKKYIGSYSQNARDYFSLLPAEKEIVEKLKNIYRNEEGIFILCGNRGSGKSSLKNISLEAVNYDKADKKVFVINVSFFSGNKDFHREILMQIPHAIEARIEEIKNGIGHLVSDNRNLYITPRYDEEEKEKEYGRSEMHQISVRLSTIQKKIDRIVLNNTTDIENVHRELSNHRKSVVEKFNGLNLQYGFQKKQIPSFKEFSEVRIKSFRREVKELEEKVEGVEKALDELKKLHEFLRLSQNQLRYFDTEITRIETYLESTTSTVSTKNSIDLSVDLGIVKLGTQLRGEDDSKKLEEQSQELKNIVTEELKERQLFRLLQNMSEFFNITFSIDELDKCSTATVINMIDKNKMLFFDCNVTTLLITDVATAISLSEESDYISEPNIVVVPDLTVLDHVYRVNSKGMNLSYDFIDILNYYFMSKMNNRELNYSRKYEGKSGFSKGFELYKFMNSYLYRDLNKLYQPIVLKFYWELIDLLDFVGELSKEEYEQFENSFFKKNDLHSLKVKFIVRKIITQLTAQSFEYAFILGDERSRYRHSKVLTEFNIKKGQVANFLEQLALKPTILSDDDNFLKINKRDCQTGGLYDFRHDLSQYLIELGFNDEIFRNILLELSKPKEKYISNNMKYRFADHQFYDPYQGIDDARSVVERENTVGVILFYPYDHSENADPTHRPLRNGIVVTVNNFDEAVLYPYLGYIGLHSHKPYYLADFKKELENQDIPIYEVEDENLWNKCFEQDGQELEDKIFKVCESKIKQWLDELRKVRS
;
A
#
# COMPACT_ATOMS: atom_id res chain seq x y z
N MET A 1 -27.54 -11.56 -0.17
CA MET A 1 -26.30 -10.86 0.22
C MET A 1 -25.48 -10.55 -1.02
N LEU A 2 -25.03 -9.29 -1.16
CA LEU A 2 -24.23 -8.83 -2.29
C LEU A 2 -22.78 -9.32 -2.13
N GLN A 3 -22.33 -10.14 -3.09
CA GLN A 3 -20.96 -10.63 -3.18
C GLN A 3 -20.00 -9.45 -3.44
N LYS A 4 -18.81 -9.44 -2.82
CA LYS A 4 -17.70 -8.52 -3.16
C LYS A 4 -17.30 -8.74 -4.64
N LYS A 5 -18.02 -8.12 -5.57
CA LYS A 5 -17.94 -8.36 -7.02
C LYS A 5 -17.15 -7.30 -7.79
N TYR A 6 -16.33 -6.49 -7.13
CA TYR A 6 -15.55 -5.51 -7.86
C TYR A 6 -14.22 -6.07 -8.34
N ILE A 7 -14.01 -6.00 -9.64
CA ILE A 7 -12.83 -6.46 -10.38
C ILE A 7 -12.36 -5.27 -11.24
N GLY A 8 -11.83 -4.24 -10.60
CA GLY A 8 -11.22 -3.09 -11.27
C GLY A 8 -9.77 -2.90 -10.84
N SER A 9 -9.12 -1.89 -11.40
CA SER A 9 -7.86 -1.37 -10.85
C SER A 9 -8.11 -0.80 -9.45
N TYR A 10 -7.10 -0.88 -8.58
CA TYR A 10 -7.20 -0.31 -7.25
C TYR A 10 -7.60 1.17 -7.28
N SER A 11 -8.57 1.52 -6.45
CA SER A 11 -8.91 2.88 -6.06
C SER A 11 -9.24 2.92 -4.58
N GLN A 12 -8.99 4.07 -3.95
CA GLN A 12 -9.29 4.27 -2.54
C GLN A 12 -10.76 3.98 -2.20
N ASN A 13 -11.68 4.43 -3.05
CA ASN A 13 -13.12 4.24 -2.85
C ASN A 13 -13.57 2.78 -2.98
N ALA A 14 -12.81 1.96 -3.72
CA ALA A 14 -13.15 0.56 -3.95
C ALA A 14 -12.33 -0.41 -3.07
N ARG A 15 -11.51 0.09 -2.14
CA ARG A 15 -10.54 -0.72 -1.38
C ARG A 15 -11.17 -1.88 -0.59
N ASP A 16 -12.42 -1.76 -0.17
CA ASP A 16 -13.15 -2.84 0.54
C ASP A 16 -13.41 -4.09 -0.29
N TYR A 17 -13.35 -3.96 -1.61
CA TYR A 17 -13.43 -5.08 -2.54
C TYR A 17 -12.06 -5.70 -2.84
N PHE A 18 -10.96 -5.08 -2.36
CA PHE A 18 -9.61 -5.58 -2.58
C PHE A 18 -9.14 -6.46 -1.43
N SER A 19 -8.80 -7.70 -1.76
CA SER A 19 -8.04 -8.58 -0.88
C SER A 19 -6.55 -8.50 -1.22
N LEU A 20 -5.67 -8.32 -0.24
CA LEU A 20 -4.22 -8.41 -0.45
C LEU A 20 -3.69 -9.79 -0.06
N LEU A 21 -2.95 -10.41 -0.97
CA LEU A 21 -2.21 -11.64 -0.71
C LEU A 21 -1.02 -11.39 0.22
N PRO A 22 -0.50 -12.40 0.94
CA PRO A 22 0.68 -12.23 1.78
C PRO A 22 1.89 -11.66 1.02
N ALA A 23 2.19 -12.18 -0.18
CA ALA A 23 3.29 -11.67 -1.01
C ALA A 23 3.06 -10.22 -1.49
N GLU A 24 1.82 -9.87 -1.81
CA GLU A 24 1.46 -8.50 -2.20
C GLU A 24 1.66 -7.51 -1.05
N LYS A 25 1.40 -7.93 0.20
CA LYS A 25 1.66 -7.11 1.39
C LYS A 25 3.15 -6.88 1.59
N GLU A 26 3.98 -7.91 1.47
CA GLU A 26 5.44 -7.78 1.53
C GLU A 26 5.96 -6.80 0.46
N ILE A 27 5.42 -6.87 -0.75
CA ILE A 27 5.75 -5.94 -1.84
C ILE A 27 5.32 -4.52 -1.49
N VAL A 28 4.10 -4.33 -0.99
CA VAL A 28 3.60 -3.01 -0.56
C VAL A 28 4.51 -2.41 0.50
N GLU A 29 4.94 -3.18 1.51
CA GLU A 29 5.89 -2.71 2.53
C GLU A 29 7.27 -2.40 1.96
N LYS A 30 7.79 -3.24 1.04
CA LYS A 30 9.06 -2.96 0.34
C LYS A 30 8.98 -1.67 -0.47
N LEU A 31 7.89 -1.45 -1.21
CA LEU A 31 7.67 -0.21 -1.97
C LEU A 31 7.57 1.02 -1.05
N LYS A 32 6.89 0.90 0.09
CA LYS A 32 6.86 1.97 1.11
C LYS A 32 8.25 2.32 1.61
N ASN A 33 9.12 1.32 1.83
CA ASN A 33 10.50 1.57 2.24
C ASN A 33 11.29 2.30 1.15
N ILE A 34 11.19 1.81 -0.09
CA ILE A 34 11.86 2.40 -1.26
C ILE A 34 11.48 3.88 -1.41
N TYR A 35 10.19 4.20 -1.39
CA TYR A 35 9.71 5.58 -1.52
C TYR A 35 10.16 6.51 -0.38
N ARG A 36 10.52 5.96 0.79
CA ARG A 36 10.88 6.76 1.97
C ARG A 36 12.38 6.90 2.16
N ASN A 37 13.14 5.84 1.92
CA ASN A 37 14.48 5.70 2.50
C ASN A 37 15.55 5.35 1.47
N GLU A 38 15.18 5.00 0.24
CA GLU A 38 16.12 4.49 -0.76
C GLU A 38 16.22 5.44 -1.95
N GLU A 39 17.43 5.63 -2.46
CA GLU A 39 17.73 6.44 -3.64
C GLU A 39 18.22 5.51 -4.77
N GLY A 40 18.04 5.94 -6.03
CA GLY A 40 18.44 5.17 -7.21
C GLY A 40 17.28 4.47 -7.93
N ILE A 41 17.62 3.54 -8.82
CA ILE A 41 16.66 2.89 -9.74
C ILE A 41 16.21 1.54 -9.18
N PHE A 42 14.90 1.35 -9.10
CA PHE A 42 14.22 0.14 -8.69
C PHE A 42 13.27 -0.32 -9.78
N ILE A 43 13.05 -1.63 -9.88
CA ILE A 43 12.14 -2.21 -10.87
C ILE A 43 11.02 -2.96 -10.15
N LEU A 44 9.77 -2.62 -10.43
CA LEU A 44 8.61 -3.44 -10.08
C LEU A 44 8.19 -4.23 -11.33
N CYS A 45 8.45 -5.53 -11.34
CA CYS A 45 8.16 -6.39 -12.48
C CYS A 45 7.21 -7.54 -12.13
N GLY A 46 6.53 -8.08 -13.15
CA GLY A 46 5.54 -9.13 -12.98
C GLY A 46 4.83 -9.38 -14.30
N ASN A 47 4.17 -10.54 -14.44
CA ASN A 47 3.40 -10.87 -15.63
C ASN A 47 2.27 -9.84 -15.86
N ARG A 48 1.82 -9.70 -17.11
CA ARG A 48 0.76 -8.75 -17.47
C ARG A 48 -0.53 -9.08 -16.71
N GLY A 49 -1.10 -8.13 -15.96
CA GLY A 49 -2.32 -8.36 -15.17
C GLY A 49 -2.09 -8.86 -13.73
N SER A 50 -0.83 -8.99 -13.29
CA SER A 50 -0.47 -9.33 -11.90
C SER A 50 -0.83 -8.26 -10.86
N GLY A 51 -1.22 -7.06 -11.30
CA GLY A 51 -1.66 -5.98 -10.40
C GLY A 51 -0.57 -4.99 -10.00
N LYS A 52 0.57 -4.93 -10.72
CA LYS A 52 1.70 -4.00 -10.46
C LYS A 52 1.28 -2.57 -10.11
N SER A 53 0.50 -1.91 -10.99
CA SER A 53 0.03 -0.54 -10.75
C SER A 53 -0.93 -0.43 -9.56
N SER A 54 -1.67 -1.50 -9.24
CA SER A 54 -2.49 -1.55 -8.02
C SER A 54 -1.61 -1.61 -6.77
N LEU A 55 -0.56 -2.44 -6.74
CA LEU A 55 0.37 -2.49 -5.62
C LEU A 55 1.11 -1.16 -5.41
N LYS A 56 1.51 -0.51 -6.51
CA LYS A 56 2.04 0.86 -6.49
C LYS A 56 1.05 1.84 -5.87
N ASN A 57 -0.20 1.88 -6.34
CA ASN A 57 -1.19 2.83 -5.82
C ASN A 57 -1.51 2.56 -4.33
N ILE A 58 -1.52 1.28 -3.92
CA ILE A 58 -1.75 0.89 -2.52
C ILE A 58 -0.62 1.37 -1.61
N SER A 59 0.64 1.23 -2.04
CA SER A 59 1.78 1.73 -1.25
C SER A 59 1.80 3.26 -1.14
N LEU A 60 1.17 3.97 -2.07
CA LEU A 60 0.98 5.42 -2.06
C LEU A 60 -0.25 5.90 -1.25
N GLU A 61 -1.31 5.11 -1.12
CA GLU A 61 -2.49 5.52 -0.33
C GLU A 61 -2.19 5.57 1.17
N ALA A 62 -1.31 4.69 1.64
CA ALA A 62 -0.93 4.59 3.04
C ALA A 62 -0.13 5.81 3.56
N VAL A 63 0.14 6.81 2.72
CA VAL A 63 0.92 8.04 3.00
C VAL A 63 0.13 9.00 3.92
N ASN A 64 -0.38 8.53 5.05
CA ASN A 64 -0.51 9.38 6.25
C ASN A 64 0.70 9.08 7.13
N TYR A 65 1.85 9.63 6.74
CA TYR A 65 3.13 9.39 7.41
C TYR A 65 3.39 10.46 8.47
N ASP A 66 2.87 10.21 9.67
CA ASP A 66 3.42 10.80 10.89
C ASP A 66 4.78 10.14 11.16
N LYS A 67 5.85 10.95 11.23
CA LYS A 67 7.25 10.59 11.62
C LYS A 67 8.25 10.21 10.51
N ALA A 68 8.34 10.96 9.41
CA ALA A 68 9.54 10.97 8.56
C ALA A 68 10.22 12.35 8.60
N ASP A 69 11.56 12.38 8.57
CA ASP A 69 12.37 13.62 8.59
C ASP A 69 12.27 14.41 7.27
N LYS A 70 12.01 13.73 6.14
CA LYS A 70 11.69 14.31 4.82
C LYS A 70 10.34 13.81 4.32
N LYS A 71 9.57 14.68 3.66
CA LYS A 71 8.27 14.33 3.06
C LYS A 71 8.46 13.78 1.64
N VAL A 72 7.61 12.86 1.22
CA VAL A 72 7.74 12.16 -0.08
C VAL A 72 6.91 12.87 -1.15
N PHE A 73 7.53 13.21 -2.28
CA PHE A 73 6.87 13.64 -3.51
C PHE A 73 6.94 12.55 -4.55
N VAL A 74 5.77 12.09 -5.01
CA VAL A 74 5.68 11.02 -6.01
C VAL A 74 5.21 11.60 -7.33
N ILE A 75 6.09 11.55 -8.31
CA ILE A 75 5.86 12.01 -9.67
C ILE A 75 5.54 10.79 -10.53
N ASN A 76 4.28 10.64 -10.92
CA ASN A 76 3.85 9.56 -11.80
C ASN A 76 4.05 9.97 -13.26
N VAL A 77 4.86 9.20 -13.98
CA VAL A 77 5.05 9.32 -15.43
C VAL A 77 4.29 8.18 -16.07
N SER A 78 3.16 8.50 -16.72
CA SER A 78 2.25 7.49 -17.26
C SER A 78 2.72 6.86 -18.58
N PHE A 79 3.55 7.57 -19.35
CA PHE A 79 4.03 7.09 -20.65
C PHE A 79 5.33 7.79 -21.06
N PHE A 80 6.19 7.07 -21.80
CA PHE A 80 7.42 7.61 -22.38
C PHE A 80 7.37 7.56 -23.92
N SER A 81 7.28 8.72 -24.57
CA SER A 81 7.42 8.89 -26.03
C SER A 81 8.80 9.37 -26.46
N GLY A 82 9.55 10.03 -25.56
CA GLY A 82 10.87 10.59 -25.82
C GLY A 82 11.36 11.47 -24.66
N ASN A 83 12.64 11.82 -24.65
CA ASN A 83 13.27 12.57 -23.55
C ASN A 83 12.59 13.92 -23.27
N LYS A 84 12.27 14.68 -24.32
CA LYS A 84 11.61 15.99 -24.15
C LYS A 84 10.24 15.84 -23.47
N ASP A 85 9.43 14.89 -23.92
CA ASP A 85 8.11 14.62 -23.33
C ASP A 85 8.25 14.10 -21.89
N PHE A 86 9.29 13.31 -21.62
CA PHE A 86 9.59 12.82 -20.28
C PHE A 86 9.91 13.94 -19.30
N HIS A 87 10.81 14.86 -19.65
CA HIS A 87 11.13 16.01 -18.80
C HIS A 87 9.95 16.98 -18.68
N ARG A 88 9.16 17.14 -19.74
CA ARG A 88 7.92 17.92 -19.71
C ARG A 88 6.90 17.35 -18.73
N GLU A 89 6.69 16.03 -18.75
CA GLU A 89 5.81 15.35 -17.81
C GLU A 89 6.25 15.61 -16.36
N ILE A 90 7.55 15.46 -16.08
CA ILE A 90 8.12 15.79 -14.76
C ILE A 90 7.79 17.23 -14.35
N LEU A 91 8.01 18.20 -15.24
CA LEU A 91 7.74 19.61 -14.99
C LEU A 91 6.25 19.95 -14.82
N MET A 92 5.34 19.17 -15.42
CA MET A 92 3.90 19.32 -15.19
C MET A 92 3.46 18.77 -13.84
N GLN A 93 4.07 17.67 -13.39
CA GLN A 93 3.70 17.00 -12.15
C GLN A 93 4.27 17.68 -10.89
N ILE A 94 5.46 18.30 -10.97
CA ILE A 94 6.09 18.98 -9.82
C ILE A 94 5.18 20.06 -9.21
N PRO A 95 4.66 21.05 -9.97
CA PRO A 95 3.76 22.06 -9.41
C PRO A 95 2.53 21.46 -8.74
N HIS A 96 1.91 20.45 -9.36
CA HIS A 96 0.72 19.80 -8.83
C HIS A 96 1.00 19.10 -7.49
N ALA A 97 2.13 18.39 -7.39
CA ALA A 97 2.56 17.75 -6.15
C ALA A 97 2.85 18.76 -5.03
N ILE A 98 3.46 19.90 -5.37
CA ILE A 98 3.74 20.98 -4.42
C ILE A 98 2.43 21.63 -3.93
N GLU A 99 1.51 21.93 -4.83
CA GLU A 99 0.21 22.54 -4.50
C GLU A 99 -0.62 21.64 -3.57
N ALA A 100 -0.71 20.34 -3.88
CA ALA A 100 -1.37 19.37 -3.01
C ALA A 100 -0.76 19.38 -1.59
N ARG A 101 0.57 19.44 -1.49
CA ARG A 101 1.27 19.51 -0.20
C ARG A 101 1.00 20.81 0.56
N ILE A 102 0.95 21.94 -0.14
CA ILE A 102 0.60 23.23 0.47
C ILE A 102 -0.78 23.15 1.10
N GLU A 103 -1.77 22.59 0.41
CA GLU A 103 -3.13 22.44 0.93
C GLU A 103 -3.21 21.47 2.12
N GLU A 104 -2.47 20.35 2.08
CA GLU A 104 -2.34 19.45 3.24
C GLU A 104 -1.80 20.18 4.49
N ILE A 105 -0.75 20.99 4.32
CA ILE A 105 -0.15 21.73 5.44
C ILE A 105 -1.14 22.76 5.98
N LYS A 106 -1.81 23.53 5.12
CA LYS A 106 -2.83 24.50 5.53
C LYS A 106 -3.94 23.84 6.35
N ASN A 107 -4.48 22.73 5.86
CA ASN A 107 -5.50 21.95 6.58
C ASN A 107 -4.97 21.41 7.92
N GLY A 108 -3.72 20.95 7.95
CA GLY A 108 -3.06 20.45 9.15
C GLY A 108 -2.81 21.52 10.23
N ILE A 109 -2.47 22.75 9.85
CA ILE A 109 -2.20 23.84 10.80
C ILE A 109 -3.45 24.15 11.65
N GLY A 110 -4.65 24.16 11.06
CA GLY A 110 -5.90 24.34 11.83
C GLY A 110 -6.11 23.25 12.89
N HIS A 111 -5.71 22.01 12.59
CA HIS A 111 -5.76 20.91 13.54
C HIS A 111 -4.71 20.97 14.66
N LEU A 112 -3.58 21.65 14.45
CA LEU A 112 -2.55 21.80 15.48
C LEU A 112 -3.00 22.74 16.60
N VAL A 113 -3.84 23.73 16.28
CA VAL A 113 -4.22 24.75 17.24
C VAL A 113 -5.56 24.45 17.93
N SER A 114 -6.49 23.80 17.24
CA SER A 114 -7.76 23.34 17.82
C SER A 114 -7.57 22.39 19.02
N ASP A 115 -8.26 22.66 20.12
CA ASP A 115 -8.17 21.94 21.40
C ASP A 115 -8.73 20.50 21.38
N ASN A 116 -9.10 19.96 20.21
CA ASN A 116 -9.73 18.64 20.08
C ASN A 116 -8.73 17.48 19.91
N ARG A 117 -7.42 17.70 20.07
CA ARG A 117 -6.43 16.61 20.03
C ARG A 117 -5.76 16.40 21.39
N ASN A 118 -6.21 15.35 22.08
CA ASN A 118 -5.32 14.49 22.88
C ASN A 118 -4.29 13.86 21.93
N LEU A 119 -3.27 14.61 21.51
CA LEU A 119 -2.05 14.07 20.93
C LEU A 119 -1.29 13.41 22.08
N TYR A 120 -1.53 12.12 22.29
CA TYR A 120 -0.66 11.27 23.10
C TYR A 120 0.70 11.15 22.40
N ILE A 121 1.55 12.17 22.56
CA ILE A 121 2.98 11.92 22.60
C ILE A 121 3.19 11.33 23.98
N THR A 122 3.37 10.01 24.04
CA THR A 122 3.86 9.33 25.25
C THR A 122 5.37 9.52 25.29
N PRO A 123 5.94 10.46 26.07
CA PRO A 123 7.29 10.26 26.56
C PRO A 123 7.22 9.02 27.46
N ARG A 124 8.04 8.00 27.17
CA ARG A 124 8.38 6.98 28.17
C ARG A 124 8.99 7.74 29.35
N TYR A 125 8.21 7.90 30.42
CA TYR A 125 8.74 8.18 31.73
C TYR A 125 8.74 6.85 32.47
N ASP A 126 9.91 6.21 32.45
CA ASP A 126 10.29 5.38 33.57
C ASP A 126 10.58 6.32 34.77
N GLU A 127 10.21 5.84 35.94
CA GLU A 127 10.46 6.38 37.28
C GLU A 127 9.48 7.44 37.82
N GLU A 128 8.95 7.13 39.01
CA GLU A 128 8.29 8.05 39.93
C GLU A 128 9.25 9.21 40.31
N GLU A 129 9.36 10.22 39.45
CA GLU A 129 10.04 11.47 39.82
C GLU A 129 9.29 12.10 41.00
N LYS A 130 9.92 12.11 42.18
CA LYS A 130 9.49 12.92 43.33
C LYS A 130 9.17 14.34 42.83
N GLU A 131 7.93 14.79 43.01
CA GLU A 131 7.48 16.09 42.49
C GLU A 131 8.42 17.22 42.95
N LYS A 132 9.17 17.77 42.00
CA LYS A 132 10.07 18.90 42.22
C LYS A 132 9.22 20.12 42.61
N GLU A 133 9.47 20.69 43.80
CA GLU A 133 8.78 21.90 44.28
C GLU A 133 8.95 23.07 43.31
N TYR A 134 7.89 23.86 43.14
CA TYR A 134 7.89 25.06 42.32
C TYR A 134 8.67 26.19 42.99
N GLY A 135 9.88 26.46 42.50
CA GLY A 135 10.81 27.44 43.07
C GLY A 135 11.08 28.66 42.17
N ARG A 136 11.76 29.68 42.73
CA ARG A 136 12.13 30.92 41.99
C ARG A 136 12.91 30.66 40.69
N SER A 137 13.77 29.64 40.67
CA SER A 137 14.54 29.28 39.47
C SER A 137 13.62 28.80 38.34
N GLU A 138 12.61 27.99 38.66
CA GLU A 138 11.67 27.46 37.68
C GLU A 138 10.73 28.57 37.19
N MET A 139 10.23 29.43 38.09
CA MET A 139 9.48 30.63 37.72
C MET A 139 10.24 31.45 36.66
N HIS A 140 11.54 31.71 36.88
CA HIS A 140 12.34 32.49 35.93
C HIS A 140 12.46 31.77 34.58
N GLN A 141 12.70 30.46 34.57
CA GLN A 141 12.77 29.67 33.34
C GLN A 141 11.46 29.70 32.55
N ILE A 142 10.31 29.55 33.22
CA ILE A 142 8.99 29.61 32.59
C ILE A 142 8.71 31.01 32.04
N SER A 143 9.09 32.07 32.76
CA SER A 143 8.98 33.44 32.26
C SER A 143 9.78 33.65 30.97
N VAL A 144 11.02 33.14 30.91
CA VAL A 144 11.85 33.21 29.70
C VAL A 144 11.23 32.42 28.56
N ARG A 145 10.72 31.22 28.82
CA ARG A 145 10.01 30.39 27.83
C ARG A 145 8.78 31.09 27.26
N LEU A 146 7.90 31.63 28.10
CA LEU A 146 6.71 32.37 27.67
C LEU A 146 7.05 33.63 26.85
N SER A 147 8.18 34.27 27.13
CA SER A 147 8.68 35.38 26.31
C SER A 147 9.18 34.91 24.94
N THR A 148 9.90 33.79 24.89
CA THR A 148 10.34 33.17 23.63
C THR A 148 9.14 32.76 22.78
N ILE A 149 8.14 32.10 23.38
CA ILE A 149 6.87 31.74 22.72
C ILE A 149 6.20 32.96 22.10
N GLN A 150 6.14 34.08 22.82
CA GLN A 150 5.55 35.30 22.28
C GLN A 150 6.27 35.79 21.01
N LYS A 151 7.61 35.85 21.07
CA LYS A 151 8.41 36.26 19.90
C LYS A 151 8.17 35.35 18.69
N LYS A 152 7.96 34.06 18.93
CA LYS A 152 7.63 33.08 17.89
C LYS A 152 6.23 33.30 17.31
N ILE A 153 5.22 33.49 18.17
CA ILE A 153 3.84 33.80 17.74
C ILE A 153 3.81 35.09 16.91
N ASP A 154 4.50 36.15 17.35
CA ASP A 154 4.53 37.42 16.62
C ASP A 154 5.14 37.31 15.21
N ARG A 155 6.06 36.36 14.99
CA ARG A 155 6.65 36.11 13.66
C ARG A 155 5.68 35.45 12.68
N ILE A 156 4.60 34.84 13.15
CA ILE A 156 3.60 34.16 12.32
C ILE A 156 2.79 35.17 11.48
N VAL A 157 2.69 36.42 11.92
CA VAL A 157 1.89 37.49 11.31
C VAL A 157 2.39 37.93 9.92
N LEU A 158 3.61 37.59 9.52
CA LEU A 158 4.21 38.05 8.26
C LEU A 158 3.73 37.33 6.98
N ASN A 159 2.86 36.31 7.07
CA ASN A 159 2.49 35.42 5.95
C ASN A 159 0.99 35.48 5.56
N ASN A 160 0.43 36.68 5.40
CA ASN A 160 -0.95 37.02 5.01
C ASN A 160 -1.75 35.95 4.22
N THR A 161 -2.41 35.04 4.95
CA THR A 161 -3.57 34.27 4.49
C THR A 161 -4.57 34.21 5.65
N THR A 162 -5.87 34.19 5.35
CA THR A 162 -6.96 34.21 6.35
C THR A 162 -6.89 33.05 7.35
N ASP A 163 -6.34 31.90 6.94
CA ASP A 163 -6.17 30.73 7.80
C ASP A 163 -5.05 30.91 8.84
N ILE A 164 -3.97 31.61 8.48
CA ILE A 164 -2.85 31.92 9.38
C ILE A 164 -3.25 32.94 10.46
N GLU A 165 -4.17 33.86 10.15
CA GLU A 165 -4.70 34.83 11.11
C GLU A 165 -5.50 34.15 12.23
N ASN A 166 -6.31 33.14 11.89
CA ASN A 166 -7.06 32.35 12.87
C ASN A 166 -6.12 31.57 13.81
N VAL A 167 -5.09 30.94 13.25
CA VAL A 167 -4.04 30.20 13.96
C VAL A 167 -3.28 31.11 14.93
N HIS A 168 -2.89 32.30 14.47
CA HIS A 168 -2.25 33.31 15.31
C HIS A 168 -3.15 33.74 16.48
N ARG A 169 -4.44 33.98 16.21
CA ARG A 169 -5.43 34.37 17.22
C ARG A 169 -5.60 33.28 18.27
N GLU A 170 -5.72 32.02 17.87
CA GLU A 170 -5.86 30.90 18.80
C GLU A 170 -4.60 30.68 19.65
N LEU A 171 -3.39 30.69 19.07
CA LEU A 171 -2.14 30.60 19.83
C LEU A 171 -1.98 31.77 20.81
N SER A 172 -2.36 32.98 20.38
CA SER A 172 -2.36 34.17 21.24
C SER A 172 -3.33 34.04 22.41
N ASN A 173 -4.52 33.49 22.18
CA ASN A 173 -5.52 33.25 23.23
C ASN A 173 -5.06 32.15 24.21
N HIS A 174 -4.50 31.06 23.69
CA HIS A 174 -3.95 29.99 24.53
C HIS A 174 -2.81 30.51 25.40
N ARG A 175 -1.88 31.30 24.83
CA ARG A 175 -0.82 31.96 25.60
C ARG A 175 -1.39 32.85 26.70
N LYS A 176 -2.40 33.68 26.40
CA LYS A 176 -3.03 34.55 27.42
C LYS A 176 -3.55 33.74 28.60
N SER A 177 -4.24 32.63 28.34
CA SER A 177 -4.71 31.68 29.37
C SER A 177 -3.56 31.11 30.21
N VAL A 178 -2.47 30.66 29.58
CA VAL A 178 -1.28 30.15 30.29
C VAL A 178 -0.60 31.23 31.13
N VAL A 179 -0.52 32.47 30.63
CA VAL A 179 0.05 33.61 31.37
C VAL A 179 -0.82 33.99 32.58
N GLU A 180 -2.15 33.94 32.45
CA GLU A 180 -3.07 34.15 33.58
C GLU A 180 -2.86 33.09 34.67
N LYS A 181 -2.74 31.81 34.30
CA LYS A 181 -2.43 30.72 35.23
C LYS A 181 -1.04 30.86 35.86
N PHE A 182 -0.03 31.29 35.10
CA PHE A 182 1.31 31.55 35.61
C PHE A 182 1.30 32.66 36.68
N ASN A 183 0.56 33.74 36.46
CA ASN A 183 0.39 34.80 37.45
C ASN A 183 -0.36 34.31 38.69
N GLY A 184 -1.41 33.51 38.52
CA GLY A 184 -2.13 32.86 39.62
C GLY A 184 -1.22 31.95 40.47
N LEU A 185 -0.39 31.14 39.82
CA LEU A 185 0.59 30.26 40.48
C LEU A 185 1.64 31.08 41.24
N ASN A 186 2.16 32.16 40.65
CA ASN A 186 3.11 33.05 41.31
C ASN A 186 2.54 33.77 42.54
N LEU A 187 1.24 34.08 42.52
CA LEU A 187 0.53 34.61 43.69
C LEU A 187 0.35 33.55 44.78
N GLN A 188 0.03 32.30 44.41
CA GLN A 188 -0.11 31.17 45.35
C GLN A 188 1.19 30.87 46.11
N TYR A 189 2.34 30.96 45.44
CA TYR A 189 3.66 30.69 46.02
C TYR A 189 4.41 31.96 46.51
N GLY A 190 3.73 33.12 46.54
CA GLY A 190 4.27 34.34 47.12
C GLY A 190 5.39 35.03 46.33
N PHE A 191 5.54 34.72 45.04
CA PHE A 191 6.53 35.33 44.15
C PHE A 191 6.08 36.67 43.54
N GLN A 192 4.80 37.03 43.65
CA GLN A 192 4.25 38.34 43.27
C GLN A 192 3.39 38.95 44.40
N LYS A 193 3.39 40.28 44.55
CA LYS A 193 2.51 41.01 45.48
C LYS A 193 1.18 41.35 44.80
N LYS A 194 0.05 41.20 45.51
CA LYS A 194 -1.28 41.62 45.04
C LYS A 194 -1.29 43.14 44.77
N GLN A 195 -1.43 43.55 43.52
CA GLN A 195 -2.05 44.82 43.17
C GLN A 195 -3.46 44.49 42.65
N ILE A 196 -4.49 44.93 43.38
CA ILE A 196 -5.91 44.62 43.12
C ILE A 196 -6.53 45.83 42.38
N PRO A 197 -7.45 45.63 41.41
CA PRO A 197 -8.87 45.70 41.74
C PRO A 197 -9.68 44.41 41.43
N SER A 198 -10.55 44.09 42.38
CA SER A 198 -11.77 43.24 42.39
C SER A 198 -11.87 41.92 41.61
N PHE A 199 -12.09 40.86 42.39
CA PHE A 199 -12.97 39.70 42.14
C PHE A 199 -12.79 38.88 40.84
N LYS A 200 -11.93 37.85 40.93
CA LYS A 200 -12.28 36.47 40.60
C LYS A 200 -11.69 35.57 41.69
N GLU A 201 -12.47 34.61 42.20
CA GLU A 201 -11.92 33.53 43.02
C GLU A 201 -10.81 32.85 42.21
N PHE A 202 -9.56 32.90 42.69
CA PHE A 202 -8.48 32.18 42.03
C PHE A 202 -8.66 30.70 42.33
N SER A 203 -9.02 29.92 41.32
CA SER A 203 -8.94 28.47 41.39
C SER A 203 -7.50 28.05 41.68
N GLU A 204 -7.32 27.07 42.57
CA GLU A 204 -6.02 26.52 42.91
C GLU A 204 -5.37 25.92 41.65
N VAL A 205 -4.17 26.38 41.28
CA VAL A 205 -3.53 25.96 40.03
C VAL A 205 -2.61 24.78 40.36
N ARG A 206 -2.97 23.58 39.89
CA ARG A 206 -2.13 22.40 40.07
C ARG A 206 -0.86 22.52 39.21
N ILE A 207 0.32 22.52 39.85
CA ILE A 207 1.64 22.66 39.18
C ILE A 207 1.78 21.68 38.01
N LYS A 208 1.44 20.39 38.22
CA LYS A 208 1.55 19.36 37.18
C LYS A 208 0.70 19.66 35.94
N SER A 209 -0.51 20.19 36.13
CA SER A 209 -1.38 20.60 35.01
C SER A 209 -0.79 21.81 34.28
N PHE A 210 -0.29 22.80 35.02
CA PHE A 210 0.31 24.00 34.44
C PHE A 210 1.58 23.68 33.63
N ARG A 211 2.48 22.85 34.16
CA ARG A 211 3.69 22.40 33.44
C ARG A 211 3.34 21.72 32.11
N ARG A 212 2.29 20.89 32.11
CA ARG A 212 1.78 20.24 30.90
C ARG A 212 1.25 21.27 29.89
N GLU A 213 0.45 22.24 30.33
CA GLU A 213 -0.09 23.29 29.44
C GLU A 213 1.01 24.18 28.82
N VAL A 214 2.05 24.53 29.59
CA VAL A 214 3.22 25.26 29.04
C VAL A 214 3.90 24.44 27.95
N LYS A 215 4.09 23.14 28.19
CA LYS A 215 4.71 22.23 27.22
C LYS A 215 3.83 22.05 25.98
N GLU A 216 2.53 21.87 26.14
CA GLU A 216 1.57 21.78 25.03
C GLU A 216 1.59 23.06 24.17
N LEU A 217 1.64 24.25 24.79
CA LEU A 217 1.77 25.51 24.07
C LEU A 217 3.10 25.62 23.31
N GLU A 218 4.22 25.21 23.93
CA GLU A 218 5.54 25.15 23.27
C GLU A 218 5.49 24.25 22.03
N GLU A 219 4.94 23.04 22.17
CA GLU A 219 4.79 22.05 21.09
C GLU A 219 3.89 22.56 19.96
N LYS A 220 2.75 23.20 20.29
CA LYS A 220 1.85 23.80 19.29
C LYS A 220 2.56 24.88 18.48
N VAL A 221 3.27 25.80 19.14
CA VAL A 221 3.99 26.90 18.48
C VAL A 221 5.14 26.39 17.62
N GLU A 222 5.91 25.43 18.12
CA GLU A 222 7.00 24.82 17.34
C GLU A 222 6.48 24.07 16.11
N GLY A 223 5.35 23.36 16.23
CA GLY A 223 4.68 22.71 15.11
C GLY A 223 4.27 23.69 14.02
N VAL A 224 3.71 24.85 14.39
CA VAL A 224 3.30 25.89 13.44
C VAL A 224 4.51 26.57 12.78
N GLU A 225 5.58 26.87 13.51
CA GLU A 225 6.80 27.43 12.92
C GLU A 225 7.40 26.50 11.85
N LYS A 226 7.51 25.19 12.16
CA LYS A 226 8.00 24.19 11.20
C LYS A 226 7.14 24.15 9.94
N ALA A 227 5.82 24.19 10.10
CA ALA A 227 4.89 24.19 8.97
C ALA A 227 5.03 25.45 8.09
N LEU A 228 5.22 26.63 8.68
CA LEU A 228 5.41 27.88 7.94
C LEU A 228 6.74 27.94 7.19
N ASP A 229 7.81 27.40 7.78
CA ASP A 229 9.11 27.33 7.11
C ASP A 229 9.08 26.33 5.94
N GLU A 230 8.36 25.21 6.07
CA GLU A 230 8.08 24.29 4.95
C GLU A 230 7.29 25.00 3.85
N LEU A 231 6.22 25.73 4.19
CA LEU A 231 5.42 26.49 3.23
C LEU A 231 6.25 27.51 2.44
N LYS A 232 7.13 28.28 3.10
CA LYS A 232 7.98 29.27 2.40
C LYS A 232 8.83 28.61 1.31
N LYS A 233 9.45 27.47 1.62
CA LYS A 233 10.26 26.69 0.66
C LYS A 233 9.40 26.16 -0.49
N LEU A 234 8.22 25.62 -0.17
CA LEU A 234 7.28 25.11 -1.18
C LEU A 234 6.84 26.20 -2.15
N HIS A 235 6.52 27.41 -1.69
CA HIS A 235 6.15 28.52 -2.58
C HIS A 235 7.30 28.95 -3.49
N GLU A 236 8.55 28.92 -3.01
CA GLU A 236 9.70 29.19 -3.86
C GLU A 236 9.86 28.11 -4.95
N PHE A 237 9.82 26.83 -4.57
CA PHE A 237 9.90 25.74 -5.54
C PHE A 237 8.72 25.72 -6.52
N LEU A 238 7.51 26.10 -6.07
CA LEU A 238 6.34 26.25 -6.93
C LEU A 238 6.57 27.33 -7.98
N ARG A 239 7.06 28.50 -7.56
CA ARG A 239 7.39 29.60 -8.49
C ARG A 239 8.44 29.18 -9.52
N LEU A 240 9.51 28.51 -9.07
CA LEU A 240 10.60 28.06 -9.95
C LEU A 240 10.12 27.00 -10.94
N SER A 241 9.37 26.00 -10.49
CA SER A 241 8.83 24.94 -11.34
C SER A 241 7.84 25.47 -12.38
N GLN A 242 6.93 26.39 -11.99
CA GLN A 242 6.01 27.05 -12.92
C GLN A 242 6.76 27.89 -13.97
N ASN A 243 7.80 28.61 -13.57
CA ASN A 243 8.65 29.35 -14.51
C ASN A 243 9.37 28.41 -15.48
N GLN A 244 10.00 27.34 -14.98
CA GLN A 244 10.69 26.36 -15.84
C GLN A 244 9.71 25.70 -16.82
N LEU A 245 8.53 25.29 -16.37
CA LEU A 245 7.48 24.72 -17.23
C LEU A 245 7.04 25.70 -18.32
N ARG A 246 6.78 26.96 -17.96
CA ARG A 246 6.42 28.01 -18.93
C ARG A 246 7.49 28.21 -20.00
N TYR A 247 8.75 28.09 -19.60
CA TYR A 247 9.91 28.31 -20.47
C TYR A 247 10.31 27.07 -21.29
N PHE A 248 9.85 25.87 -20.89
CA PHE A 248 10.29 24.59 -21.45
C PHE A 248 10.03 24.48 -22.96
N ASP A 249 8.83 24.84 -23.41
CA ASP A 249 8.46 24.79 -24.83
C ASP A 249 8.76 26.09 -25.61
N THR A 250 9.21 27.14 -24.92
CA THR A 250 9.47 28.45 -25.55
C THR A 250 10.91 28.61 -25.99
N GLU A 251 11.13 29.28 -27.12
CA GLU A 251 12.45 29.73 -27.55
C GLU A 251 12.83 31.01 -26.77
N ILE A 252 14.01 31.02 -26.15
CA ILE A 252 14.43 32.10 -25.25
C ILE A 252 15.76 32.65 -25.73
N THR A 253 15.81 33.96 -25.96
CA THR A 253 16.97 34.67 -26.51
C THR A 253 17.79 35.42 -25.44
N ARG A 254 17.30 35.50 -24.20
CA ARG A 254 17.96 36.18 -23.07
C ARG A 254 18.28 35.18 -21.96
N ILE A 255 19.49 34.62 -22.01
CA ILE A 255 19.94 33.57 -21.09
C ILE A 255 20.01 34.07 -19.64
N GLU A 256 20.47 35.29 -19.37
CA GLU A 256 20.58 35.84 -18.02
C GLU A 256 19.21 35.90 -17.31
N THR A 257 18.20 36.46 -17.97
CA THR A 257 16.83 36.51 -17.44
C THR A 257 16.24 35.11 -17.21
N TYR A 258 16.58 34.14 -18.06
CA TYR A 258 16.18 32.75 -17.87
C TYR A 258 16.84 32.14 -16.63
N LEU A 259 18.15 32.30 -16.45
CA LEU A 259 18.87 31.80 -15.28
C LEU A 259 18.37 32.44 -13.98
N GLU A 260 18.17 33.76 -13.95
CA GLU A 260 17.63 34.47 -12.77
C GLU A 260 16.22 34.01 -12.39
N SER A 261 15.37 33.74 -13.38
CA SER A 261 13.98 33.33 -13.13
C SER A 261 13.81 31.84 -12.76
N THR A 262 14.83 31.01 -13.01
CA THR A 262 14.80 29.55 -12.85
C THR A 262 15.81 28.99 -11.84
N THR A 263 16.72 29.82 -11.32
CA THR A 263 17.70 29.43 -10.30
C THR A 263 17.24 29.85 -8.89
N SER A 264 17.23 28.91 -7.94
CA SER A 264 16.95 29.20 -6.53
C SER A 264 18.12 29.90 -5.84
N THR A 265 17.81 30.82 -4.93
CA THR A 265 18.77 31.45 -4.00
C THR A 265 19.10 30.60 -2.77
N VAL A 266 18.45 29.43 -2.60
CA VAL A 266 18.52 28.59 -1.38
C VAL A 266 19.69 27.61 -1.37
N SER A 267 20.43 27.45 -2.47
CA SER A 267 21.50 26.45 -2.56
C SER A 267 22.82 26.90 -1.90
N THR A 268 23.30 26.11 -0.93
CA THR A 268 24.69 26.11 -0.45
C THR A 268 25.44 24.89 -0.96
N LYS A 269 26.57 25.12 -1.63
CA LYS A 269 27.68 24.18 -1.86
C LYS A 269 27.27 22.81 -2.45
N ASN A 270 27.07 22.72 -3.76
CA ASN A 270 27.68 21.67 -4.57
C ASN A 270 27.62 22.00 -6.07
N SER A 271 28.70 21.66 -6.74
CA SER A 271 29.11 22.08 -8.08
C SER A 271 28.44 21.24 -9.17
N ILE A 272 27.35 21.75 -9.74
CA ILE A 272 27.16 21.57 -11.19
C ILE A 272 27.78 22.81 -11.82
N ASP A 273 29.04 22.67 -12.23
CA ASP A 273 29.79 23.74 -12.88
C ASP A 273 29.04 24.18 -14.14
N LEU A 274 28.50 25.40 -14.11
CA LEU A 274 27.95 26.11 -15.27
C LEU A 274 29.08 26.59 -16.21
N SER A 275 30.35 26.27 -15.92
CA SER A 275 31.53 26.87 -16.54
C SER A 275 32.07 26.14 -17.77
N VAL A 276 31.28 25.30 -18.43
CA VAL A 276 31.68 24.74 -19.74
C VAL A 276 30.73 25.33 -20.77
N ASP A 277 31.30 25.86 -21.87
CA ASP A 277 30.71 26.55 -23.04
C ASP A 277 29.50 25.86 -23.76
N LEU A 278 28.80 24.96 -23.09
CA LEU A 278 27.68 24.17 -23.58
C LEU A 278 26.36 24.91 -23.33
N GLY A 279 25.76 25.42 -24.39
CA GLY A 279 24.39 25.93 -24.38
C GLY A 279 24.15 27.21 -25.17
N ILE A 280 25.15 27.74 -25.87
CA ILE A 280 25.03 28.94 -26.72
C ILE A 280 25.21 28.57 -28.18
N VAL A 281 24.12 28.52 -28.96
CA VAL A 281 24.23 28.46 -30.42
C VAL A 281 24.51 29.87 -30.94
N LYS A 282 25.72 30.11 -31.44
CA LYS A 282 26.06 31.33 -32.19
C LYS A 282 25.45 31.26 -33.59
N LEU A 283 24.29 31.88 -33.79
CA LEU A 283 23.71 32.04 -35.14
C LEU A 283 24.51 33.11 -35.91
N GLY A 284 25.47 32.66 -36.73
CA GLY A 284 26.31 33.51 -37.58
C GLY A 284 26.74 32.81 -38.87
N THR A 285 25.96 33.06 -39.94
CA THR A 285 26.28 32.96 -41.39
C THR A 285 26.44 31.61 -42.12
N GLN A 286 25.77 31.60 -43.27
CA GLN A 286 25.64 30.58 -44.30
C GLN A 286 26.90 30.41 -45.16
N LEU A 287 27.04 29.19 -45.70
CA LEU A 287 27.74 28.87 -46.95
C LEU A 287 27.65 29.99 -48.00
N ARG A 288 28.79 30.57 -48.39
CA ARG A 288 29.08 31.03 -49.76
C ARG A 288 30.57 31.33 -49.92
N GLY A 289 31.04 31.08 -51.14
CA GLY A 289 32.43 30.88 -51.49
C GLY A 289 33.26 32.16 -51.62
N GLU A 290 34.48 31.92 -52.07
CA GLU A 290 35.57 32.87 -52.26
C GLU A 290 35.19 34.15 -53.01
N ASP A 291 36.00 35.16 -52.68
CA ASP A 291 36.27 36.43 -53.35
C ASP A 291 35.57 37.74 -52.90
N ASP A 292 36.46 38.73 -52.83
CA ASP A 292 36.34 40.17 -52.68
C ASP A 292 36.27 40.81 -51.28
N SER A 293 37.48 41.11 -50.82
CA SER A 293 37.84 42.20 -49.92
C SER A 293 37.23 43.56 -50.33
N LYS A 294 36.48 44.20 -49.42
CA LYS A 294 36.79 45.52 -48.82
C LYS A 294 35.58 46.11 -48.08
N LYS A 295 35.86 46.51 -46.82
CA LYS A 295 35.22 47.58 -46.01
C LYS A 295 33.70 47.74 -46.14
N LEU A 296 33.01 47.33 -45.08
CA LEU A 296 31.99 48.17 -44.43
C LEU A 296 31.97 47.86 -42.93
N GLU A 297 32.32 48.88 -42.15
CA GLU A 297 32.07 48.98 -40.72
C GLU A 297 30.56 48.86 -40.43
N GLU A 298 30.23 48.42 -39.21
CA GLU A 298 28.89 48.48 -38.62
C GLU A 298 27.80 47.56 -39.19
N GLN A 299 28.01 46.25 -39.08
CA GLN A 299 26.93 45.32 -38.71
C GLN A 299 27.49 44.24 -37.77
N SER A 300 27.77 44.62 -36.51
CA SER A 300 27.77 43.64 -35.43
C SER A 300 26.35 43.10 -35.30
N GLN A 301 26.04 42.08 -36.10
CA GLN A 301 24.87 41.23 -35.88
C GLN A 301 24.94 40.76 -34.43
N GLU A 302 23.98 41.20 -33.60
CA GLU A 302 23.76 40.62 -32.28
C GLU A 302 23.67 39.11 -32.43
N LEU A 303 24.70 38.40 -31.96
CA LEU A 303 24.67 36.96 -31.79
C LEU A 303 23.51 36.65 -30.82
N LYS A 304 22.36 36.21 -31.34
CA LYS A 304 21.24 35.75 -30.54
C LYS A 304 21.64 34.43 -29.87
N ASN A 305 22.04 34.51 -28.62
CA ASN A 305 22.33 33.35 -27.79
C ASN A 305 21.01 32.71 -27.34
N ILE A 306 20.62 31.60 -27.96
CA ILE A 306 19.38 30.88 -27.65
C ILE A 306 19.62 29.88 -26.52
N VAL A 307 18.70 29.80 -25.55
CA VAL A 307 18.66 28.75 -24.53
C VAL A 307 18.40 27.40 -25.19
N THR A 308 19.36 26.49 -25.09
CA THR A 308 19.27 25.12 -25.62
C THR A 308 18.38 24.22 -24.75
N GLU A 309 17.88 23.12 -25.33
CA GLU A 309 17.18 22.06 -24.58
C GLU A 309 18.06 21.48 -23.47
N GLU A 310 19.34 21.22 -23.73
CA GLU A 310 20.31 20.76 -22.72
C GLU A 310 20.41 21.68 -21.49
N LEU A 311 20.36 23.00 -21.71
CA LEU A 311 20.36 23.97 -20.60
C LEU A 311 19.05 23.89 -19.79
N LYS A 312 17.91 23.67 -20.45
CA LYS A 312 16.62 23.46 -19.77
C LYS A 312 16.60 22.18 -18.94
N GLU A 313 17.15 21.09 -19.48
CA GLU A 313 17.31 19.81 -18.76
C GLU A 313 18.18 19.99 -17.50
N ARG A 314 19.31 20.68 -17.62
CA ARG A 314 20.19 20.97 -16.47
C ARG A 314 19.51 21.83 -15.40
N GLN A 315 18.67 22.80 -15.78
CA GLN A 315 17.91 23.60 -14.81
C GLN A 315 16.85 22.76 -14.09
N LEU A 316 16.22 21.80 -14.77
CA LEU A 316 15.34 20.82 -14.13
C LEU A 316 16.11 19.95 -13.13
N PHE A 317 17.27 19.42 -13.52
CA PHE A 317 18.09 18.57 -12.62
C PHE A 317 18.53 19.35 -11.38
N ARG A 318 18.93 20.62 -11.53
CA ARG A 318 19.27 21.49 -10.41
C ARG A 318 18.07 21.77 -9.50
N LEU A 319 16.87 21.98 -10.07
CA LEU A 319 15.65 22.14 -9.30
C LEU A 319 15.36 20.89 -8.46
N LEU A 320 15.44 19.71 -9.08
CA LEU A 320 15.23 18.42 -8.41
C LEU A 320 16.25 18.16 -7.31
N GLN A 321 17.53 18.43 -7.56
CA GLN A 321 18.59 18.29 -6.57
C GLN A 321 18.38 19.22 -5.37
N ASN A 322 18.01 20.49 -5.60
CA ASN A 322 17.70 21.40 -4.51
C ASN A 322 16.44 20.97 -3.74
N MET A 323 15.44 20.42 -4.43
CA MET A 323 14.25 19.88 -3.79
C MET A 323 14.57 18.61 -2.98
N SER A 324 15.47 17.74 -3.45
CA SER A 324 15.80 16.48 -2.79
C SER A 324 16.54 16.66 -1.46
N GLU A 325 17.15 17.83 -1.23
CA GLU A 325 17.67 18.22 0.08
C GLU A 325 16.57 18.33 1.15
N PHE A 326 15.34 18.66 0.76
CA PHE A 326 14.21 18.89 1.68
C PHE A 326 13.12 17.81 1.59
N PHE A 327 12.98 17.16 0.44
CA PHE A 327 11.92 16.20 0.14
C PHE A 327 12.50 14.93 -0.46
N ASN A 328 11.88 13.79 -0.22
CA ASN A 328 12.22 12.56 -0.94
C ASN A 328 11.44 12.55 -2.24
N ILE A 329 12.12 12.64 -3.38
CA ILE A 329 11.46 12.67 -4.68
C ILE A 329 11.52 11.27 -5.27
N THR A 330 10.35 10.74 -5.62
CA THR A 330 10.23 9.45 -6.29
C THR A 330 9.57 9.64 -7.66
N PHE A 331 10.26 9.20 -8.71
CA PHE A 331 9.64 8.98 -10.01
C PHE A 331 9.04 7.59 -10.08
N SER A 332 7.77 7.48 -10.47
CA SER A 332 7.18 6.18 -10.83
C SER A 332 6.84 6.20 -12.32
N ILE A 333 7.57 5.41 -13.10
CA ILE A 333 7.39 5.31 -14.55
C ILE A 333 6.61 4.03 -14.84
N ASP A 334 5.37 4.18 -15.29
CA ASP A 334 4.47 3.06 -15.61
C ASP A 334 4.42 2.77 -17.12
N GLU A 335 3.76 1.67 -17.48
CA GLU A 335 3.54 1.22 -18.87
C GLU A 335 4.82 0.94 -19.68
N LEU A 336 5.98 0.75 -19.02
CA LEU A 336 7.21 0.38 -19.70
C LEU A 336 7.13 -1.02 -20.33
N ASP A 337 6.18 -1.85 -19.91
CA ASP A 337 5.85 -3.13 -20.56
C ASP A 337 5.25 -2.98 -21.97
N LYS A 338 4.97 -1.75 -22.41
CA LYS A 338 4.59 -1.42 -23.79
C LYS A 338 5.77 -0.95 -24.65
N CYS A 339 6.92 -0.67 -24.04
CA CYS A 339 8.15 -0.25 -24.72
C CYS A 339 9.04 -1.46 -25.00
N SER A 340 9.89 -1.38 -26.03
CA SER A 340 10.94 -2.40 -26.21
C SER A 340 12.04 -2.26 -25.17
N THR A 341 12.71 -3.36 -24.83
CA THR A 341 13.82 -3.37 -23.86
C THR A 341 14.89 -2.34 -24.20
N ALA A 342 15.30 -2.28 -25.47
CA ALA A 342 16.28 -1.30 -25.97
C ALA A 342 15.85 0.16 -25.76
N THR A 343 14.55 0.45 -25.85
CA THR A 343 14.04 1.81 -25.60
C THR A 343 14.18 2.18 -24.12
N VAL A 344 13.90 1.25 -23.21
CA VAL A 344 14.02 1.47 -21.77
C VAL A 344 15.49 1.67 -21.37
N ILE A 345 16.41 0.85 -21.90
CA ILE A 345 17.86 1.02 -21.66
C ILE A 345 18.33 2.40 -22.14
N ASN A 346 17.94 2.80 -23.35
CA ASN A 346 18.31 4.10 -23.91
C ASN A 346 17.77 5.27 -23.08
N MET A 347 16.55 5.15 -22.52
CA MET A 347 15.99 6.14 -21.59
C MET A 347 16.85 6.26 -20.33
N ILE A 348 17.24 5.14 -19.72
CA ILE A 348 18.13 5.13 -18.55
C ILE A 348 19.47 5.78 -18.91
N ASP A 349 20.04 5.39 -20.04
CA ASP A 349 21.37 5.85 -20.45
C ASP A 349 21.43 7.36 -20.73
N LYS A 350 20.40 7.90 -21.35
CA LYS A 350 20.33 9.34 -21.65
C LYS A 350 20.02 10.20 -20.42
N ASN A 351 19.43 9.61 -19.37
CA ASN A 351 18.97 10.34 -18.19
C ASN A 351 19.73 9.94 -16.92
N LYS A 352 20.98 9.45 -17.04
CA LYS A 352 21.82 9.04 -15.89
C LYS A 352 21.93 10.14 -14.83
N MET A 353 22.18 11.38 -15.24
CA MET A 353 22.30 12.51 -14.30
C MET A 353 21.02 12.72 -13.48
N LEU A 354 19.86 12.54 -14.12
CA LEU A 354 18.58 12.63 -13.42
C LEU A 354 18.46 11.55 -12.33
N PHE A 355 18.78 10.30 -12.67
CA PHE A 355 18.52 9.16 -11.80
C PHE A 355 19.57 8.95 -10.71
N PHE A 356 20.82 9.37 -10.94
CA PHE A 356 21.93 9.11 -10.02
C PHE A 356 22.47 10.36 -9.32
N ASP A 357 22.41 11.54 -9.96
CA ASP A 357 23.05 12.75 -9.40
C ASP A 357 22.05 13.65 -8.65
N CYS A 358 20.74 13.46 -8.85
CA CYS A 358 19.70 14.30 -8.23
C CYS A 358 19.20 13.79 -6.87
N ASN A 359 19.76 12.69 -6.33
CA ASN A 359 19.30 12.01 -5.12
C ASN A 359 17.79 11.73 -5.14
N VAL A 360 17.33 11.15 -6.25
CA VAL A 360 15.92 10.77 -6.46
C VAL A 360 15.78 9.26 -6.48
N THR A 361 14.63 8.77 -6.02
CA THR A 361 14.22 7.39 -6.21
C THR A 361 13.51 7.27 -7.55
N THR A 362 13.78 6.22 -8.31
CA THR A 362 13.06 5.93 -9.57
C THR A 362 12.55 4.51 -9.55
N LEU A 363 11.24 4.33 -9.67
CA LEU A 363 10.57 3.05 -9.80
C LEU A 363 10.11 2.83 -11.23
N LEU A 364 10.72 1.87 -11.91
CA LEU A 364 10.36 1.41 -13.24
C LEU A 364 9.35 0.26 -13.14
N ILE A 365 8.17 0.40 -13.75
CA ILE A 365 7.14 -0.65 -13.73
C ILE A 365 7.06 -1.30 -15.11
N THR A 366 7.49 -2.56 -15.19
CA THR A 366 7.62 -3.28 -16.46
C THR A 366 7.23 -4.76 -16.33
N ASP A 367 7.40 -5.55 -17.38
CA ASP A 367 7.23 -7.00 -17.37
C ASP A 367 8.51 -7.73 -16.90
N VAL A 368 8.39 -9.02 -16.58
CA VAL A 368 9.51 -9.81 -16.05
C VAL A 368 10.62 -10.01 -17.08
N ALA A 369 10.30 -10.12 -18.37
CA ALA A 369 11.30 -10.33 -19.41
C ALA A 369 12.18 -9.08 -19.56
N THR A 370 11.56 -7.89 -19.65
CA THR A 370 12.29 -6.62 -19.67
C THR A 370 13.16 -6.45 -18.42
N ALA A 371 12.65 -6.79 -17.22
CA ALA A 371 13.41 -6.70 -15.98
C ALA A 371 14.63 -7.64 -15.93
N ILE A 372 14.49 -8.86 -16.45
CA ILE A 372 15.62 -9.80 -16.60
C ILE A 372 16.68 -9.22 -17.52
N SER A 373 16.28 -8.75 -18.70
CA SER A 373 17.21 -8.16 -19.67
C SER A 373 17.92 -6.94 -19.09
N LEU A 374 17.19 -6.06 -18.39
CA LEU A 374 17.78 -4.91 -17.69
C LEU A 374 18.80 -5.34 -16.63
N SER A 375 18.52 -6.38 -15.85
CA SER A 375 19.45 -6.89 -14.85
C SER A 375 20.72 -7.54 -15.45
N GLU A 376 20.64 -8.00 -16.69
CA GLU A 376 21.75 -8.69 -17.37
C GLU A 376 22.57 -7.76 -18.27
N GLU A 377 21.94 -6.71 -18.82
CA GLU A 377 22.54 -5.80 -19.80
C GLU A 377 22.87 -4.40 -19.22
N SER A 378 22.27 -4.00 -18.11
CA SER A 378 22.51 -2.69 -17.49
C SER A 378 23.43 -2.76 -16.29
N ASP A 379 24.50 -1.96 -16.30
CA ASP A 379 25.41 -1.82 -15.16
C ASP A 379 24.77 -1.14 -13.94
N TYR A 380 23.60 -0.53 -14.11
CA TYR A 380 22.94 0.28 -13.07
C TYR A 380 21.91 -0.48 -12.24
N ILE A 381 21.44 -1.63 -12.75
CA ILE A 381 20.32 -2.37 -12.17
C ILE A 381 20.83 -3.73 -11.73
N SER A 382 20.76 -3.98 -10.43
CA SER A 382 21.10 -5.27 -9.84
C SER A 382 19.85 -5.99 -9.34
N GLU A 383 19.91 -7.32 -9.18
CA GLU A 383 18.78 -8.12 -8.67
C GLU A 383 18.15 -7.57 -7.37
N PRO A 384 18.91 -7.06 -6.37
CA PRO A 384 18.35 -6.40 -5.18
C PRO A 384 17.39 -5.23 -5.47
N ASN A 385 17.64 -4.49 -6.57
CA ASN A 385 16.80 -3.38 -7.01
C ASN A 385 15.48 -3.83 -7.64
N ILE A 386 15.30 -5.14 -7.85
CA ILE A 386 14.13 -5.70 -8.50
C ILE A 386 13.14 -6.23 -7.45
N VAL A 387 11.88 -5.87 -7.66
CA VAL A 387 10.72 -6.28 -6.89
C VAL A 387 9.82 -7.09 -7.82
N VAL A 388 9.80 -8.39 -7.62
CA VAL A 388 9.02 -9.32 -8.44
C VAL A 388 7.64 -9.48 -7.81
N VAL A 389 6.60 -9.19 -8.60
CA VAL A 389 5.22 -9.55 -8.30
C VAL A 389 5.01 -11.00 -8.77
N PRO A 390 4.89 -11.97 -7.85
CA PRO A 390 4.79 -13.37 -8.22
C PRO A 390 3.45 -13.65 -8.88
N ASP A 391 3.42 -14.72 -9.69
CA ASP A 391 2.16 -15.31 -10.13
C ASP A 391 1.40 -15.90 -8.93
N LEU A 392 0.09 -16.07 -9.07
CA LEU A 392 -0.73 -16.69 -8.02
C LEU A 392 -0.21 -18.10 -7.75
N THR A 393 0.01 -18.45 -6.48
CA THR A 393 0.11 -19.85 -6.08
C THR A 393 -1.27 -20.52 -6.08
N VAL A 394 -1.32 -21.84 -5.91
CA VAL A 394 -2.60 -22.56 -5.76
C VAL A 394 -3.40 -22.03 -4.56
N LEU A 395 -2.75 -21.75 -3.43
CA LEU A 395 -3.41 -21.17 -2.26
C LEU A 395 -3.86 -19.73 -2.52
N ASP A 396 -3.06 -18.91 -3.22
CA ASP A 396 -3.49 -17.56 -3.61
C ASP A 396 -4.72 -17.61 -4.51
N HIS A 397 -4.77 -18.55 -5.45
CA HIS A 397 -5.93 -18.77 -6.31
C HIS A 397 -7.17 -19.15 -5.49
N VAL A 398 -7.05 -20.12 -4.57
CA VAL A 398 -8.13 -20.52 -3.65
C VAL A 398 -8.65 -19.33 -2.87
N TYR A 399 -7.76 -18.52 -2.29
CA TYR A 399 -8.13 -17.32 -1.55
C TYR A 399 -8.84 -16.29 -2.43
N ARG A 400 -8.34 -16.03 -3.64
CA ARG A 400 -8.92 -15.07 -4.60
C ARG A 400 -10.30 -15.49 -5.10
N VAL A 401 -10.50 -16.78 -5.38
CA VAL A 401 -11.80 -17.33 -5.78
C VAL A 401 -12.81 -17.14 -4.64
N ASN A 402 -12.41 -17.50 -3.42
CA ASN A 402 -13.26 -17.37 -2.25
C ASN A 402 -13.58 -15.90 -1.90
N SER A 403 -12.58 -15.01 -1.92
CA SER A 403 -12.77 -13.59 -1.58
C SER A 403 -13.69 -12.85 -2.56
N LYS A 404 -13.75 -13.31 -3.82
CA LYS A 404 -14.67 -12.80 -4.85
C LYS A 404 -16.06 -13.45 -4.81
N GLY A 405 -16.31 -14.39 -3.89
CA GLY A 405 -17.57 -15.13 -3.81
C GLY A 405 -17.80 -16.05 -5.02
N MET A 406 -16.74 -16.48 -5.70
CA MET A 406 -16.81 -17.46 -6.78
C MET A 406 -16.85 -18.88 -6.19
N ASN A 407 -17.56 -19.80 -6.86
CA ASN A 407 -17.64 -21.18 -6.42
C ASN A 407 -16.31 -21.91 -6.66
N LEU A 408 -15.65 -22.32 -5.58
CA LEU A 408 -14.51 -23.23 -5.62
C LEU A 408 -15.00 -24.69 -5.81
N SER A 409 -14.32 -25.46 -6.66
CA SER A 409 -14.63 -26.90 -6.86
C SER A 409 -14.54 -27.68 -5.55
N TYR A 410 -15.19 -28.85 -5.52
CA TYR A 410 -15.14 -29.76 -4.37
C TYR A 410 -13.85 -30.58 -4.35
N ASP A 411 -13.39 -31.12 -5.47
CA ASP A 411 -12.17 -31.93 -5.57
C ASP A 411 -10.91 -31.11 -5.90
N PHE A 412 -9.77 -31.53 -5.36
CA PHE A 412 -8.50 -30.81 -5.51
C PHE A 412 -7.97 -30.78 -6.94
N ILE A 413 -8.13 -31.87 -7.70
CA ILE A 413 -7.66 -31.94 -9.09
C ILE A 413 -8.38 -30.91 -9.96
N ASP A 414 -9.69 -30.71 -9.77
CA ASP A 414 -10.41 -29.65 -10.47
C ASP A 414 -10.01 -28.25 -10.02
N ILE A 415 -9.75 -28.04 -8.72
CA ILE A 415 -9.16 -26.78 -8.24
C ILE A 415 -7.86 -26.47 -9.01
N LEU A 416 -6.99 -27.46 -9.19
CA LEU A 416 -5.77 -27.30 -9.98
C LEU A 416 -6.04 -27.00 -11.46
N ASN A 417 -7.04 -27.65 -12.06
CA ASN A 417 -7.42 -27.38 -13.46
C ASN A 417 -7.99 -25.96 -13.64
N TYR A 418 -8.82 -25.48 -12.70
CA TYR A 418 -9.28 -24.09 -12.67
C TYR A 418 -8.10 -23.11 -12.50
N TYR A 419 -7.15 -23.45 -11.64
CA TYR A 419 -5.92 -22.68 -11.47
C TYR A 419 -5.12 -22.57 -12.79
N PHE A 420 -4.93 -23.67 -13.52
CA PHE A 420 -4.30 -23.67 -14.84
C PHE A 420 -5.04 -22.78 -15.85
N MET A 421 -6.39 -22.84 -15.87
CA MET A 421 -7.21 -22.02 -16.76
C MET A 421 -7.11 -20.53 -16.45
N SER A 422 -6.87 -20.17 -15.18
CA SER A 422 -6.61 -18.79 -14.77
C SER A 422 -5.22 -18.29 -15.17
N LYS A 423 -4.37 -19.12 -15.79
CA LYS A 423 -2.99 -18.79 -16.16
C LYS A 423 -2.20 -18.18 -15.00
N MET A 424 -2.52 -18.61 -13.78
CA MET A 424 -1.89 -18.15 -12.54
C MET A 424 -2.01 -16.62 -12.33
N ASN A 425 -3.02 -15.98 -12.93
CA ASN A 425 -3.10 -14.52 -13.06
C ASN A 425 -4.42 -13.95 -12.54
N ASN A 426 -4.33 -12.87 -11.75
CA ASN A 426 -5.47 -12.16 -11.15
C ASN A 426 -6.49 -11.66 -12.18
N ARG A 427 -6.04 -11.21 -13.36
CA ARG A 427 -6.88 -10.70 -14.43
C ARG A 427 -7.66 -11.83 -15.10
N GLU A 428 -6.96 -12.91 -15.46
CA GLU A 428 -7.52 -14.06 -16.18
C GLU A 428 -8.54 -14.83 -15.33
N LEU A 429 -8.38 -14.83 -14.00
CA LEU A 429 -9.36 -15.40 -13.06
C LEU A 429 -10.80 -14.85 -13.27
N ASN A 430 -10.95 -13.66 -13.86
CA ASN A 430 -12.26 -13.05 -14.11
C ASN A 430 -12.85 -13.39 -15.48
N TYR A 431 -12.00 -13.84 -16.41
CA TYR A 431 -12.37 -14.11 -17.80
C TYR A 431 -12.33 -15.61 -18.13
N SER A 432 -11.72 -16.43 -17.26
CA SER A 432 -11.59 -17.86 -17.45
C SER A 432 -12.97 -18.52 -17.51
N ARG A 433 -13.19 -19.30 -18.57
CA ARG A 433 -14.41 -20.10 -18.74
C ARG A 433 -14.52 -21.15 -17.63
N LYS A 434 -15.74 -21.64 -17.38
CA LYS A 434 -15.93 -22.80 -16.51
C LYS A 434 -15.25 -24.02 -17.15
N TYR A 435 -14.40 -24.72 -16.41
CA TYR A 435 -13.95 -26.06 -16.75
C TYR A 435 -15.16 -26.99 -16.78
N GLU A 436 -15.30 -27.76 -17.87
CA GLU A 436 -16.43 -28.67 -18.10
C GLU A 436 -16.13 -30.13 -17.70
N GLY A 437 -15.14 -30.38 -16.83
CA GLY A 437 -14.98 -31.70 -16.19
C GLY A 437 -14.71 -32.85 -17.16
N LYS A 438 -13.93 -32.65 -18.23
CA LYS A 438 -13.63 -33.72 -19.18
C LYS A 438 -12.63 -34.71 -18.59
N SER A 439 -12.94 -36.00 -18.63
CA SER A 439 -12.01 -37.09 -18.31
C SER A 439 -10.80 -37.05 -19.24
N GLY A 440 -9.59 -36.85 -18.70
CA GLY A 440 -8.37 -36.73 -19.50
C GLY A 440 -7.15 -36.23 -18.71
N PHE A 441 -6.08 -35.88 -19.42
CA PHE A 441 -4.83 -35.33 -18.88
C PHE A 441 -5.12 -34.06 -18.04
N SER A 442 -4.76 -34.08 -16.76
CA SER A 442 -4.94 -32.93 -15.87
C SER A 442 -3.80 -31.93 -16.06
N LYS A 443 -4.04 -30.89 -16.85
CA LYS A 443 -3.12 -29.76 -17.04
C LYS A 443 -2.77 -29.09 -15.71
N GLY A 444 -3.74 -28.98 -14.81
CA GLY A 444 -3.56 -28.42 -13.48
C GLY A 444 -2.59 -29.23 -12.62
N PHE A 445 -2.78 -30.54 -12.58
CA PHE A 445 -1.88 -31.42 -11.82
C PHE A 445 -0.47 -31.45 -12.41
N GLU A 446 -0.33 -31.46 -13.74
CA GLU A 446 0.97 -31.40 -14.40
C GLU A 446 1.76 -30.13 -14.05
N LEU A 447 1.09 -28.98 -14.11
CA LEU A 447 1.69 -27.70 -13.72
C LEU A 447 2.04 -27.70 -12.23
N TYR A 448 1.17 -28.20 -11.36
CA TYR A 448 1.39 -28.27 -9.92
C TYR A 448 2.57 -29.18 -9.55
N LYS A 449 2.72 -30.31 -10.23
CA LYS A 449 3.88 -31.21 -10.13
C LYS A 449 5.17 -30.48 -10.50
N PHE A 450 5.19 -29.75 -11.62
CA PHE A 450 6.37 -28.97 -12.02
C PHE A 450 6.73 -27.88 -10.99
N MET A 451 5.74 -27.17 -10.45
CA MET A 451 5.95 -26.18 -9.38
C MET A 451 6.56 -26.78 -8.10
N ASN A 452 6.37 -28.07 -7.86
CA ASN A 452 6.94 -28.79 -6.72
C ASN A 452 8.21 -29.56 -7.08
N SER A 453 8.76 -29.38 -8.28
CA SER A 453 10.09 -29.91 -8.62
C SER A 453 11.21 -29.10 -7.96
N TYR A 454 12.30 -29.75 -7.57
CA TYR A 454 13.49 -29.02 -7.09
C TYR A 454 14.02 -28.05 -8.14
N LEU A 455 13.94 -28.43 -9.43
CA LEU A 455 14.37 -27.57 -10.54
C LEU A 455 13.69 -26.20 -10.50
N TYR A 456 12.37 -26.15 -10.34
CA TYR A 456 11.62 -24.89 -10.32
C TYR A 456 11.76 -24.15 -8.99
N ARG A 457 11.67 -24.90 -7.87
CA ARG A 457 11.70 -24.32 -6.52
C ARG A 457 13.00 -23.61 -6.21
N ASP A 458 14.12 -24.14 -6.70
CA ASP A 458 15.46 -23.59 -6.44
C ASP A 458 15.85 -22.46 -7.41
N LEU A 459 14.98 -22.11 -8.37
CA LEU A 459 15.21 -20.95 -9.23
C LEU A 459 15.13 -19.64 -8.45
N ASN A 460 15.91 -18.66 -8.90
CA ASN A 460 15.75 -17.28 -8.44
C ASN A 460 14.32 -16.81 -8.70
N LYS A 461 13.73 -16.10 -7.72
CA LYS A 461 12.37 -15.54 -7.80
C LYS A 461 12.15 -14.69 -9.05
N LEU A 462 13.19 -14.04 -9.58
CA LEU A 462 13.13 -13.27 -10.83
C LEU A 462 12.83 -14.15 -12.06
N TYR A 463 13.37 -15.36 -12.12
CA TYR A 463 13.20 -16.27 -13.27
C TYR A 463 11.96 -17.17 -13.15
N GLN A 464 11.45 -17.39 -11.94
CA GLN A 464 10.30 -18.27 -11.70
C GLN A 464 9.06 -17.94 -12.56
N PRO A 465 8.59 -16.68 -12.68
CA PRO A 465 7.38 -16.36 -13.45
C PRO A 465 7.52 -16.68 -14.94
N ILE A 466 8.67 -16.35 -15.55
CA ILE A 466 8.87 -16.58 -16.99
C ILE A 466 9.03 -18.06 -17.31
N VAL A 467 9.68 -18.82 -16.43
CA VAL A 467 9.85 -20.27 -16.55
C VAL A 467 8.50 -20.99 -16.38
N LEU A 468 7.70 -20.58 -15.41
CA LEU A 468 6.37 -21.15 -15.20
C LEU A 468 5.45 -20.87 -16.40
N LYS A 469 5.51 -19.66 -16.96
CA LYS A 469 4.80 -19.30 -18.19
C LYS A 469 5.23 -20.15 -19.39
N PHE A 470 6.53 -20.41 -19.56
CA PHE A 470 7.02 -21.31 -20.60
C PHE A 470 6.43 -22.71 -20.46
N TYR A 471 6.49 -23.28 -19.25
CA TYR A 471 5.96 -24.63 -19.00
C TYR A 471 4.45 -24.70 -19.21
N TRP A 472 3.72 -23.66 -18.80
CA TRP A 472 2.29 -23.52 -19.05
C TRP A 472 1.96 -23.48 -20.55
N GLU A 473 2.67 -22.66 -21.35
CA GLU A 473 2.46 -22.59 -22.81
C GLU A 473 2.80 -23.93 -23.49
N LEU A 474 3.81 -24.66 -22.99
CA LEU A 474 4.18 -25.99 -23.48
C LEU A 474 3.10 -27.04 -23.19
N ILE A 475 2.55 -27.08 -21.96
CA ILE A 475 1.45 -27.98 -21.59
C ILE A 475 0.23 -27.70 -22.48
N ASP A 476 -0.12 -26.43 -22.68
CA ASP A 476 -1.31 -26.07 -23.45
C ASP A 476 -1.14 -26.43 -24.94
N LEU A 477 0.06 -26.27 -25.50
CA LEU A 477 0.39 -26.73 -26.84
C LEU A 477 0.31 -28.26 -26.95
N LEU A 478 0.92 -28.99 -26.03
CA LEU A 478 0.89 -30.46 -26.00
C LEU A 478 -0.53 -31.00 -25.87
N ASP A 479 -1.39 -30.36 -25.08
CA ASP A 479 -2.81 -30.76 -24.94
C ASP A 479 -3.60 -30.56 -26.23
N PHE A 480 -3.22 -29.56 -27.02
CA PHE A 480 -3.84 -29.27 -28.31
C PHE A 480 -3.37 -30.21 -29.42
N VAL A 481 -2.06 -30.45 -29.55
CA VAL A 481 -1.47 -31.23 -30.66
C VAL A 481 -1.33 -32.72 -30.32
N GLY A 482 -1.20 -33.07 -29.03
CA GLY A 482 -1.01 -34.43 -28.52
C GLY A 482 0.45 -34.88 -28.48
N GLU A 483 1.19 -34.61 -29.55
CA GLU A 483 2.61 -34.94 -29.72
C GLU A 483 3.36 -33.80 -30.43
N LEU A 484 4.66 -33.69 -30.19
CA LEU A 484 5.56 -32.72 -30.79
C LEU A 484 6.81 -33.42 -31.31
N SER A 485 7.19 -33.09 -32.55
CA SER A 485 8.53 -33.40 -33.06
C SER A 485 9.58 -32.45 -32.45
N LYS A 486 10.86 -32.77 -32.66
CA LYS A 486 11.95 -31.92 -32.19
C LYS A 486 11.94 -30.56 -32.91
N GLU A 487 11.68 -30.56 -34.22
CA GLU A 487 11.62 -29.35 -35.03
C GLU A 487 10.45 -28.45 -34.60
N GLU A 488 9.29 -29.02 -34.29
CA GLU A 488 8.12 -28.28 -33.79
C GLU A 488 8.39 -27.67 -32.41
N TYR A 489 9.05 -28.43 -31.53
CA TYR A 489 9.49 -27.90 -30.24
C TYR A 489 10.49 -26.73 -30.41
N GLU A 490 11.47 -26.84 -31.29
CA GLU A 490 12.44 -25.75 -31.53
C GLU A 490 11.76 -24.50 -32.10
N GLN A 491 10.74 -24.66 -32.95
CA GLN A 491 9.92 -23.55 -33.42
C GLN A 491 9.12 -22.90 -32.29
N PHE A 492 8.51 -23.69 -31.41
CA PHE A 492 7.83 -23.21 -30.21
C PHE A 492 8.78 -22.43 -29.29
N GLU A 493 9.95 -22.99 -28.98
CA GLU A 493 10.97 -22.34 -28.14
C GLU A 493 11.36 -20.98 -28.73
N ASN A 494 11.73 -20.94 -30.02
CA ASN A 494 12.10 -19.68 -30.69
C ASN A 494 10.96 -18.66 -30.72
N SER A 495 9.71 -19.12 -30.93
CA SER A 495 8.52 -18.28 -30.89
C SER A 495 8.30 -17.68 -29.50
N PHE A 496 8.48 -18.47 -28.45
CA PHE A 496 8.36 -18.03 -27.05
C PHE A 496 9.37 -16.93 -26.72
N PHE A 497 10.66 -17.12 -27.05
CA PHE A 497 11.70 -16.10 -26.80
C PHE A 497 11.41 -14.81 -27.57
N LYS A 498 11.04 -14.92 -28.86
CA LYS A 498 10.72 -13.76 -29.71
C LYS A 498 9.49 -12.99 -29.22
N LYS A 499 8.42 -13.68 -28.83
CA LYS A 499 7.16 -13.08 -28.35
C LYS A 499 7.35 -12.29 -27.06
N ASN A 500 8.31 -12.69 -26.22
CA ASN A 500 8.57 -12.05 -24.93
C ASN A 500 9.81 -11.13 -24.95
N ASP A 501 10.39 -10.83 -26.13
CA ASP A 501 11.62 -10.01 -26.26
C ASP A 501 12.76 -10.46 -25.32
N LEU A 502 12.89 -11.77 -25.12
CA LEU A 502 13.75 -12.35 -24.10
C LEU A 502 15.09 -12.78 -24.70
N HIS A 503 16.17 -12.14 -24.28
CA HIS A 503 17.54 -12.40 -24.76
C HIS A 503 18.43 -13.13 -23.74
N SER A 504 17.92 -13.42 -22.54
CA SER A 504 18.69 -14.04 -21.46
C SER A 504 19.17 -15.46 -21.79
N LEU A 505 20.50 -15.63 -21.78
CA LEU A 505 21.13 -16.95 -21.88
C LEU A 505 20.78 -17.82 -20.68
N LYS A 506 20.66 -17.24 -19.48
CA LYS A 506 20.31 -17.99 -18.26
C LYS A 506 18.93 -18.64 -18.39
N VAL A 507 17.92 -17.91 -18.87
CA VAL A 507 16.59 -18.49 -19.10
C VAL A 507 16.65 -19.60 -20.15
N LYS A 508 17.41 -19.42 -21.23
CA LYS A 508 17.60 -20.46 -22.25
C LYS A 508 18.23 -21.74 -21.69
N PHE A 509 19.22 -21.63 -20.80
CA PHE A 509 19.78 -22.79 -20.12
C PHE A 509 18.77 -23.47 -19.18
N ILE A 510 17.95 -22.70 -18.46
CA ILE A 510 16.89 -23.25 -17.60
C ILE A 510 15.88 -24.04 -18.44
N VAL A 511 15.39 -23.46 -19.53
CA VAL A 511 14.46 -24.13 -20.47
C VAL A 511 15.05 -25.43 -21.00
N ARG A 512 16.31 -25.43 -21.45
CA ARG A 512 16.99 -26.65 -21.91
C ARG A 512 17.09 -27.71 -20.82
N LYS A 513 17.34 -27.31 -19.57
CA LYS A 513 17.38 -28.22 -18.42
C LYS A 513 16.01 -28.84 -18.14
N ILE A 514 14.93 -28.06 -18.24
CA ILE A 514 13.54 -28.57 -18.13
C ILE A 514 13.30 -29.65 -19.17
N ILE A 515 13.61 -29.38 -20.43
CA ILE A 515 13.40 -30.34 -21.52
C ILE A 515 14.25 -31.59 -21.35
N THR A 516 15.51 -31.45 -20.93
CA THR A 516 16.38 -32.60 -20.64
C THR A 516 15.80 -33.48 -19.53
N GLN A 517 15.21 -32.87 -18.50
CA GLN A 517 14.59 -33.63 -17.41
C GLN A 517 13.24 -34.25 -17.82
N LEU A 518 12.48 -33.61 -18.71
CA LEU A 518 11.28 -34.20 -19.31
C LEU A 518 11.62 -35.44 -20.14
N THR A 519 12.62 -35.35 -21.02
CA THR A 519 13.01 -36.47 -21.89
C THR A 519 13.62 -37.62 -21.11
N ALA A 520 14.47 -37.32 -20.11
CA ALA A 520 15.08 -38.33 -19.25
C ALA A 520 14.19 -38.80 -18.08
N GLN A 521 13.00 -38.22 -17.89
CA GLN A 521 12.10 -38.47 -16.76
C GLN A 521 12.80 -38.39 -15.40
N SER A 522 13.66 -37.40 -15.23
CA SER A 522 14.59 -37.29 -14.09
C SER A 522 14.24 -36.16 -13.11
N PHE A 523 12.99 -35.72 -13.12
CA PHE A 523 12.52 -34.76 -12.13
C PHE A 523 12.39 -35.41 -10.75
N GLU A 524 12.87 -34.67 -9.75
CA GLU A 524 12.65 -34.97 -8.35
C GLU A 524 11.65 -33.96 -7.76
N TYR A 525 10.70 -34.45 -6.97
CA TYR A 525 9.57 -33.69 -6.46
C TYR A 525 9.59 -33.61 -4.93
N ALA A 526 9.14 -32.50 -4.39
CA ALA A 526 8.90 -32.34 -2.96
C ALA A 526 7.69 -31.42 -2.74
N PHE A 527 6.56 -32.02 -2.41
CA PHE A 527 5.29 -31.31 -2.24
C PHE A 527 5.22 -30.56 -0.92
N ILE A 528 4.94 -29.26 -1.00
CA ILE A 528 4.68 -28.42 0.18
C ILE A 528 3.19 -28.08 0.23
N LEU A 529 2.51 -28.60 1.24
CA LEU A 529 1.06 -28.43 1.46
C LEU A 529 0.73 -27.36 2.51
N GLY A 530 1.63 -26.41 2.75
CA GLY A 530 1.40 -25.31 3.67
C GLY A 530 2.14 -24.04 3.24
N ASP A 531 1.68 -22.89 3.73
CA ASP A 531 2.37 -21.62 3.58
C ASP A 531 2.56 -21.01 4.98
N GLU A 532 3.80 -20.72 5.35
CA GLU A 532 4.12 -20.17 6.67
C GLU A 532 3.54 -18.76 6.86
N ARG A 533 3.23 -18.07 5.76
CA ARG A 533 2.70 -16.71 5.74
C ARG A 533 1.19 -16.65 5.99
N SER A 534 0.50 -17.79 5.95
CA SER A 534 -0.94 -17.96 6.20
C SER A 534 -1.18 -18.88 7.39
N ARG A 535 -1.00 -18.36 8.61
CA ARG A 535 -1.33 -19.09 9.84
C ARG A 535 -2.47 -18.41 10.61
N TYR A 536 -3.62 -19.07 10.64
CA TYR A 536 -4.75 -18.84 11.55
C TYR A 536 -4.69 -19.82 12.73
N ARG A 537 -5.58 -19.65 13.72
CA ARG A 537 -5.85 -20.62 14.79
C ARG A 537 -6.04 -22.01 14.20
N HIS A 538 -5.48 -23.00 14.86
CA HIS A 538 -5.63 -24.37 14.40
C HIS A 538 -7.05 -24.84 14.69
N SER A 539 -7.90 -24.87 13.65
CA SER A 539 -9.10 -25.70 13.72
C SER A 539 -8.69 -27.13 14.07
N LYS A 540 -9.55 -27.87 14.76
CA LYS A 540 -9.25 -29.26 15.11
C LYS A 540 -8.92 -30.09 13.85
N VAL A 541 -9.66 -29.83 12.77
CA VAL A 541 -9.46 -30.46 11.46
C VAL A 541 -8.11 -30.09 10.85
N LEU A 542 -7.70 -28.82 10.89
CA LEU A 542 -6.38 -28.38 10.41
C LEU A 542 -5.24 -28.96 11.26
N THR A 543 -5.46 -29.16 12.56
CA THR A 543 -4.50 -29.84 13.45
C THR A 543 -4.29 -31.29 13.03
N GLU A 544 -5.39 -32.02 12.82
CA GLU A 544 -5.36 -33.40 12.36
C GLU A 544 -4.71 -33.51 10.97
N PHE A 545 -5.01 -32.58 10.07
CA PHE A 545 -4.34 -32.50 8.77
C PHE A 545 -2.85 -32.25 8.92
N ASN A 546 -2.42 -31.34 9.78
CA ASN A 546 -1.00 -31.04 9.98
C ASN A 546 -0.18 -32.24 10.48
N ILE A 547 -0.81 -33.15 11.23
CA ILE A 547 -0.20 -34.41 11.67
C ILE A 547 -0.03 -35.36 10.48
N LYS A 548 -1.00 -35.38 9.56
CA LYS A 548 -1.06 -36.31 8.41
C LYS A 548 -0.50 -35.72 7.10
N LYS A 549 -0.16 -34.43 7.04
CA LYS A 549 0.22 -33.74 5.79
C LYS A 549 1.42 -34.37 5.08
N GLY A 550 2.36 -34.94 5.85
CA GLY A 550 3.51 -35.65 5.27
C GLY A 550 3.08 -36.89 4.48
N GLN A 551 2.02 -37.57 4.91
CA GLN A 551 1.48 -38.73 4.20
C GLN A 551 0.84 -38.31 2.87
N VAL A 552 0.06 -37.21 2.88
CA VAL A 552 -0.52 -36.62 1.67
C VAL A 552 0.57 -36.14 0.70
N ALA A 553 1.60 -35.47 1.21
CA ALA A 553 2.72 -35.00 0.38
C ALA A 553 3.48 -36.17 -0.27
N ASN A 554 3.78 -37.23 0.49
CA ASN A 554 4.41 -38.44 -0.03
C ASN A 554 3.54 -39.12 -1.09
N PHE A 555 2.23 -39.17 -0.89
CA PHE A 555 1.32 -39.73 -1.88
C PHE A 555 1.30 -38.92 -3.18
N LEU A 556 1.26 -37.59 -3.09
CA LEU A 556 1.37 -36.72 -4.26
C LEU A 556 2.72 -36.88 -4.98
N GLU A 557 3.80 -37.12 -4.25
CA GLU A 557 5.11 -37.46 -4.83
C GLU A 557 5.04 -38.77 -5.63
N GLN A 558 4.42 -39.81 -5.09
CA GLN A 558 4.21 -41.07 -5.83
C GLN A 558 3.33 -40.88 -7.07
N LEU A 559 2.28 -40.07 -6.97
CA LEU A 559 1.46 -39.72 -8.14
C LEU A 559 2.27 -38.92 -9.17
N ALA A 560 3.15 -38.03 -8.74
CA ALA A 560 4.00 -37.24 -9.62
C ALA A 560 5.04 -38.09 -10.35
N LEU A 561 5.48 -39.22 -9.80
CA LEU A 561 6.39 -40.13 -10.50
C LEU A 561 5.73 -40.83 -11.70
N LYS A 562 4.39 -40.83 -11.81
CA LYS A 562 3.69 -41.32 -13.00
C LYS A 562 4.01 -40.38 -14.19
N PRO A 563 4.59 -40.88 -15.29
CA PRO A 563 5.01 -40.04 -16.39
C PRO A 563 3.81 -39.69 -17.29
N THR A 564 3.41 -38.43 -17.20
CA THR A 564 2.29 -37.79 -17.89
C THR A 564 2.71 -37.10 -19.19
N ILE A 565 3.98 -36.71 -19.29
CA ILE A 565 4.66 -36.28 -20.51
C ILE A 565 5.82 -37.24 -20.75
N LEU A 566 5.94 -37.78 -21.96
CA LEU A 566 6.95 -38.74 -22.36
C LEU A 566 7.74 -38.24 -23.58
N SER A 567 8.94 -38.79 -23.74
CA SER A 567 9.73 -38.74 -24.96
C SER A 567 10.03 -40.17 -25.38
N ASP A 568 9.95 -40.48 -26.67
CA ASP A 568 10.34 -41.78 -27.24
C ASP A 568 11.03 -41.62 -28.59
N ASP A 569 11.34 -42.74 -29.25
CA ASP A 569 12.09 -42.75 -30.50
C ASP A 569 11.35 -42.06 -31.66
N ASP A 570 10.01 -42.03 -31.61
CA ASP A 570 9.15 -41.49 -32.66
C ASP A 570 8.71 -40.04 -32.39
N ASN A 571 8.59 -39.64 -31.12
CA ASN A 571 8.07 -38.36 -30.68
C ASN A 571 8.96 -37.70 -29.63
N PHE A 572 9.34 -36.44 -29.88
CA PHE A 572 10.18 -35.69 -28.96
C PHE A 572 9.49 -35.44 -27.62
N LEU A 573 8.21 -35.02 -27.64
CA LEU A 573 7.36 -34.91 -26.45
C LEU A 573 5.93 -35.36 -26.79
N LYS A 574 5.29 -36.15 -25.93
CA LYS A 574 3.88 -36.54 -26.09
C LYS A 574 3.15 -36.67 -24.75
N ILE A 575 1.83 -36.47 -24.78
CA ILE A 575 0.98 -36.71 -23.61
C ILE A 575 0.76 -38.21 -23.41
N ASN A 576 1.09 -38.68 -22.23
CA ASN A 576 0.77 -40.02 -21.78
C ASN A 576 -0.45 -40.03 -20.87
N LYS A 577 -1.50 -40.73 -21.31
CA LYS A 577 -2.77 -40.85 -20.57
C LYS A 577 -2.90 -42.18 -19.82
N ARG A 578 -1.96 -43.11 -20.00
CA ARG A 578 -2.03 -44.46 -19.47
C ARG A 578 -0.84 -44.79 -18.60
N ASP A 579 -1.11 -45.55 -17.56
CA ASP A 579 -0.08 -46.15 -16.73
C ASP A 579 0.66 -47.23 -17.53
N CYS A 580 1.99 -47.11 -17.62
CA CYS A 580 2.82 -48.02 -18.40
C CYS A 580 2.89 -49.44 -17.82
N GLN A 581 2.56 -49.62 -16.53
CA GLN A 581 2.57 -50.90 -15.84
C GLN A 581 1.20 -51.59 -15.89
N THR A 582 0.12 -50.83 -15.70
CA THR A 582 -1.25 -51.40 -15.62
C THR A 582 -2.05 -51.27 -16.91
N GLY A 583 -1.64 -50.39 -17.85
CA GLY A 583 -2.35 -50.11 -19.09
C GLY A 583 -3.67 -49.34 -18.93
N GLY A 584 -4.09 -49.06 -17.70
CA GLY A 584 -5.28 -48.26 -17.37
C GLY A 584 -5.06 -46.77 -17.59
N LEU A 585 -6.16 -46.01 -17.71
CA LEU A 585 -6.10 -44.54 -17.75
C LEU A 585 -5.70 -43.99 -16.38
N TYR A 586 -4.92 -42.91 -16.35
CA TYR A 586 -4.68 -42.19 -15.10
C TYR A 586 -5.99 -41.54 -14.62
N ASP A 587 -6.40 -41.87 -13.41
CA ASP A 587 -7.51 -41.22 -12.71
C ASP A 587 -7.00 -40.59 -11.40
N PHE A 588 -6.19 -39.54 -11.54
CA PHE A 588 -5.60 -38.83 -10.41
C PHE A 588 -6.65 -38.27 -9.43
N ARG A 589 -7.86 -37.96 -9.93
CA ARG A 589 -8.96 -37.49 -9.09
C ARG A 589 -9.42 -38.62 -8.18
N HIS A 590 -9.76 -39.77 -8.76
CA HIS A 590 -10.18 -40.92 -7.97
C HIS A 590 -9.10 -41.40 -7.00
N ASP A 591 -7.85 -41.54 -7.48
CA ASP A 591 -6.71 -41.99 -6.68
C ASP A 591 -6.52 -41.11 -5.43
N LEU A 592 -6.55 -39.78 -5.61
CA LEU A 592 -6.38 -38.84 -4.49
C LEU A 592 -7.57 -38.84 -3.55
N SER A 593 -8.81 -38.83 -4.07
CA SER A 593 -10.01 -38.83 -3.22
C SER A 593 -10.11 -40.09 -2.36
N GLN A 594 -9.78 -41.28 -2.90
CA GLN A 594 -9.73 -42.51 -2.11
C GLN A 594 -8.69 -42.42 -1.00
N TYR A 595 -7.49 -41.94 -1.31
CA TYR A 595 -6.42 -41.81 -0.32
C TYR A 595 -6.76 -40.79 0.79
N LEU A 596 -7.39 -39.67 0.44
CA LEU A 596 -7.85 -38.70 1.43
C LEU A 596 -8.90 -39.33 2.37
N ILE A 597 -9.84 -40.12 1.84
CA ILE A 597 -10.87 -40.82 2.64
C ILE A 597 -10.21 -41.81 3.62
N GLU A 598 -9.19 -42.56 3.19
CA GLU A 598 -8.41 -43.45 4.08
C GLU A 598 -7.75 -42.69 5.23
N LEU A 599 -7.34 -41.45 4.99
CA LEU A 599 -6.79 -40.56 6.00
C LEU A 599 -7.85 -39.85 6.85
N GLY A 600 -9.14 -40.04 6.58
CA GLY A 600 -10.26 -39.43 7.29
C GLY A 600 -10.64 -38.03 6.80
N PHE A 601 -10.21 -37.64 5.60
CA PHE A 601 -10.57 -36.38 4.96
C PHE A 601 -11.34 -36.67 3.67
N ASN A 602 -12.61 -36.27 3.55
CA ASN A 602 -13.25 -36.28 2.23
C ASN A 602 -12.85 -35.01 1.45
N ASP A 603 -13.23 -34.93 0.17
CA ASP A 603 -12.89 -33.79 -0.70
C ASP A 603 -13.37 -32.44 -0.12
N GLU A 604 -14.56 -32.41 0.49
CA GLU A 604 -15.11 -31.21 1.10
C GLU A 604 -14.29 -30.73 2.31
N ILE A 605 -13.88 -31.65 3.18
CA ILE A 605 -13.01 -31.38 4.32
C ILE A 605 -11.65 -30.86 3.83
N PHE A 606 -11.08 -31.51 2.80
CA PHE A 606 -9.79 -31.10 2.24
C PHE A 606 -9.88 -29.71 1.57
N ARG A 607 -10.95 -29.42 0.84
CA ARG A 607 -11.26 -28.08 0.31
C ARG A 607 -11.32 -27.04 1.42
N ASN A 608 -11.98 -27.34 2.55
CA ASN A 608 -12.07 -26.41 3.67
C ASN A 608 -10.70 -26.19 4.35
N ILE A 609 -9.88 -27.24 4.44
CA ILE A 609 -8.48 -27.13 4.88
C ILE A 609 -7.69 -26.18 3.95
N LEU A 610 -7.83 -26.32 2.63
CA LEU A 610 -7.17 -25.42 1.68
C LEU A 610 -7.64 -23.97 1.83
N LEU A 611 -8.94 -23.75 2.07
CA LEU A 611 -9.48 -22.42 2.36
C LEU A 611 -8.85 -21.83 3.63
N GLU A 612 -8.76 -22.60 4.71
CA GLU A 612 -8.10 -22.17 5.95
C GLU A 612 -6.61 -21.85 5.72
N LEU A 613 -5.88 -22.72 5.01
CA LEU A 613 -4.47 -22.53 4.66
C LEU A 613 -4.23 -21.34 3.73
N SER A 614 -5.25 -20.90 2.97
CA SER A 614 -5.12 -19.78 2.03
C SER A 614 -5.30 -18.40 2.69
N LYS A 615 -5.86 -18.35 3.90
CA LYS A 615 -6.19 -17.08 4.57
C LYS A 615 -4.92 -16.37 5.06
N PRO A 616 -4.77 -15.05 4.81
CA PRO A 616 -3.64 -14.29 5.34
C PRO A 616 -3.69 -14.24 6.88
N LYS A 617 -2.53 -14.05 7.53
CA LYS A 617 -2.42 -13.88 8.98
C LYS A 617 -3.38 -12.79 9.52
N GLU A 618 -4.08 -13.10 10.62
CA GLU A 618 -4.97 -12.15 11.29
C GLU A 618 -4.23 -10.89 11.74
N LYS A 619 -4.87 -9.73 11.54
CA LYS A 619 -4.36 -8.43 11.99
C LYS A 619 -4.98 -8.03 13.33
N TYR A 620 -4.30 -7.15 14.05
CA TYR A 620 -4.68 -6.64 15.36
C TYR A 620 -4.91 -5.13 15.29
N ILE A 621 -5.68 -4.58 16.23
CA ILE A 621 -5.87 -3.12 16.36
C ILE A 621 -4.55 -2.50 16.85
N SER A 622 -3.95 -1.63 16.04
CA SER A 622 -2.75 -0.86 16.41
C SER A 622 -3.13 0.54 16.93
N ASN A 623 -2.24 1.19 17.71
CA ASN A 623 -2.52 2.49 18.38
C ASN A 623 -2.82 3.64 17.40
N ASN A 624 -2.36 3.52 16.15
CA ASN A 624 -2.46 4.57 15.14
C ASN A 624 -3.37 4.15 13.97
N MET A 625 -4.15 3.09 14.16
CA MET A 625 -5.05 2.57 13.14
C MET A 625 -6.17 3.58 12.90
N LYS A 626 -6.38 3.96 11.64
CA LYS A 626 -7.58 4.72 11.25
C LYS A 626 -8.79 3.83 11.41
N TYR A 627 -9.94 4.42 11.74
CA TYR A 627 -11.22 3.71 11.75
C TYR A 627 -12.22 4.41 10.85
N ARG A 628 -13.18 3.64 10.35
CA ARG A 628 -14.39 4.16 9.72
C ARG A 628 -15.53 3.16 9.86
N PHE A 629 -16.74 3.65 9.64
CA PHE A 629 -17.90 2.78 9.49
C PHE A 629 -17.92 2.13 8.11
N ALA A 630 -18.37 0.88 8.08
CA ALA A 630 -18.60 0.14 6.86
C ALA A 630 -19.70 0.83 6.04
N ASP A 631 -19.56 0.76 4.72
CA ASP A 631 -20.62 1.19 3.82
C ASP A 631 -21.77 0.17 3.86
N HIS A 632 -23.02 0.65 3.93
CA HIS A 632 -24.25 -0.14 3.97
C HIS A 632 -24.38 -1.11 2.78
N GLN A 633 -23.59 -0.96 1.71
CA GLN A 633 -23.53 -1.93 0.63
C GLN A 633 -22.89 -3.29 1.02
N PHE A 634 -22.19 -3.38 2.16
CA PHE A 634 -21.44 -4.58 2.58
C PHE A 634 -22.06 -5.39 3.73
N TYR A 635 -23.11 -4.87 4.35
CA TYR A 635 -23.77 -5.46 5.50
C TYR A 635 -25.20 -4.91 5.61
N ASP A 636 -26.10 -5.68 6.19
CA ASP A 636 -27.49 -5.26 6.40
C ASP A 636 -27.75 -5.07 7.91
N PRO A 637 -27.66 -3.83 8.44
CA PRO A 637 -27.82 -3.60 9.88
C PRO A 637 -29.19 -4.07 10.41
N TYR A 638 -30.21 -4.14 9.54
CA TYR A 638 -31.56 -4.58 9.90
C TYR A 638 -31.67 -6.09 10.10
N GLN A 639 -30.67 -6.87 9.72
CA GLN A 639 -30.61 -8.30 10.07
C GLN A 639 -30.00 -8.54 11.45
N GLY A 640 -29.47 -7.51 12.12
CA GLY A 640 -29.03 -7.58 13.50
C GLY A 640 -27.92 -8.62 13.71
N ILE A 641 -28.12 -9.50 14.70
CA ILE A 641 -27.13 -10.52 15.07
C ILE A 641 -26.85 -11.52 13.93
N ASP A 642 -27.82 -11.80 13.06
CA ASP A 642 -27.61 -12.76 11.96
C ASP A 642 -26.64 -12.20 10.89
N ASP A 643 -26.71 -10.90 10.60
CA ASP A 643 -25.72 -10.23 9.76
C ASP A 643 -24.39 -10.04 10.49
N ALA A 644 -24.41 -9.70 11.78
CA ALA A 644 -23.19 -9.65 12.60
C ALA A 644 -22.43 -10.99 12.58
N ARG A 645 -23.12 -12.12 12.73
CA ARG A 645 -22.54 -13.47 12.60
C ARG A 645 -21.91 -13.68 11.22
N SER A 646 -22.64 -13.28 10.18
CA SER A 646 -22.16 -13.37 8.80
C SER A 646 -20.91 -12.51 8.55
N VAL A 647 -20.83 -11.32 9.16
CA VAL A 647 -19.65 -10.45 9.11
C VAL A 647 -18.49 -11.08 9.88
N VAL A 648 -18.74 -11.65 11.06
CA VAL A 648 -17.73 -12.31 11.90
C VAL A 648 -17.07 -13.48 11.17
N GLU A 649 -17.87 -14.31 10.48
CA GLU A 649 -17.37 -15.46 9.72
C GLU A 649 -16.56 -15.04 8.48
N ARG A 650 -16.92 -13.90 7.87
CA ARG A 650 -16.36 -13.44 6.59
C ARG A 650 -15.13 -12.55 6.74
N GLU A 651 -15.11 -11.67 7.73
CA GLU A 651 -14.09 -10.64 7.91
C GLU A 651 -13.09 -10.98 9.02
N ASN A 652 -11.93 -10.33 9.00
CA ASN A 652 -10.92 -10.47 10.06
C ASN A 652 -11.37 -9.70 11.32
N THR A 653 -12.23 -10.33 12.11
CA THR A 653 -12.84 -9.76 13.31
C THR A 653 -11.84 -9.74 14.45
N VAL A 654 -11.63 -8.56 15.02
CA VAL A 654 -10.67 -8.33 16.11
C VAL A 654 -11.34 -8.13 17.46
N GLY A 655 -12.66 -7.94 17.47
CA GLY A 655 -13.48 -7.88 18.65
C GLY A 655 -14.88 -7.36 18.34
N VAL A 656 -15.75 -7.41 19.34
CA VAL A 656 -17.11 -6.90 19.24
C VAL A 656 -17.34 -5.93 20.39
N ILE A 657 -17.81 -4.72 20.08
CA ILE A 657 -18.24 -3.75 21.08
C ILE A 657 -19.75 -3.90 21.21
N LEU A 658 -20.23 -4.19 22.41
CA LEU A 658 -21.64 -4.31 22.72
C LEU A 658 -22.07 -3.12 23.57
N PHE A 659 -23.23 -2.56 23.26
CA PHE A 659 -23.83 -1.49 24.03
C PHE A 659 -25.34 -1.64 24.12
N TYR A 660 -25.91 -1.04 25.16
CA TYR A 660 -27.28 -1.31 25.58
C TYR A 660 -28.10 -0.02 25.65
N PRO A 661 -28.41 0.62 24.51
CA PRO A 661 -29.24 1.81 24.50
C PRO A 661 -30.64 1.45 24.98
N TYR A 662 -31.05 2.01 26.11
CA TYR A 662 -32.33 1.68 26.75
C TYR A 662 -33.13 2.94 27.09
N ASP A 663 -34.42 2.95 26.75
CA ASP A 663 -35.34 4.03 27.12
C ASP A 663 -35.92 3.79 28.52
N HIS A 664 -35.40 4.52 29.51
CA HIS A 664 -35.84 4.48 30.90
C HIS A 664 -37.04 5.37 31.21
N SER A 665 -37.65 6.02 30.21
CA SER A 665 -38.82 6.87 30.44
C SER A 665 -40.03 6.05 30.92
N GLU A 666 -40.85 6.63 31.80
CA GLU A 666 -42.04 5.97 32.34
C GLU A 666 -43.09 5.65 31.26
N ASN A 667 -43.00 6.31 30.10
CA ASN A 667 -43.88 6.13 28.94
C ASN A 667 -43.28 5.20 27.87
N ALA A 668 -42.12 4.58 28.10
CA ALA A 668 -41.50 3.68 27.15
C ALA A 668 -42.42 2.48 26.87
N ASP A 669 -42.66 2.15 25.60
CA ASP A 669 -43.50 1.01 25.23
C ASP A 669 -42.91 -0.27 25.85
N PRO A 670 -43.69 -1.08 26.61
CA PRO A 670 -43.21 -2.33 27.17
C PRO A 670 -42.73 -3.34 26.12
N THR A 671 -43.25 -3.21 24.89
CA THR A 671 -42.80 -3.97 23.73
C THR A 671 -41.49 -3.44 23.16
N HIS A 672 -41.08 -2.19 23.45
CA HIS A 672 -39.80 -1.60 23.08
C HIS A 672 -38.57 -2.18 23.84
N ARG A 673 -38.60 -3.46 24.26
CA ARG A 673 -37.40 -4.19 24.74
C ARG A 673 -37.06 -5.37 23.79
N PRO A 674 -35.78 -5.67 23.45
CA PRO A 674 -34.51 -5.05 23.88
C PRO A 674 -33.71 -4.43 22.71
N LEU A 675 -33.33 -3.16 22.78
CA LEU A 675 -32.39 -2.58 21.80
C LEU A 675 -30.96 -2.99 22.16
N ARG A 676 -30.51 -4.18 21.75
CA ARG A 676 -29.12 -4.61 21.89
C ARG A 676 -28.37 -4.26 20.62
N ASN A 677 -27.44 -3.31 20.72
CA ASN A 677 -26.66 -2.86 19.59
C ASN A 677 -25.19 -3.16 19.82
N GLY A 678 -24.47 -3.30 18.72
CA GLY A 678 -23.06 -3.55 18.78
C GLY A 678 -22.37 -3.14 17.49
N ILE A 679 -21.05 -3.15 17.54
CA ILE A 679 -20.19 -2.91 16.42
C ILE A 679 -19.26 -4.11 16.34
N VAL A 680 -19.35 -4.85 15.25
CA VAL A 680 -18.30 -5.82 14.89
C VAL A 680 -17.11 -5.00 14.41
N VAL A 681 -16.01 -5.09 15.14
CA VAL A 681 -14.77 -4.41 14.80
C VAL A 681 -13.91 -5.38 14.00
N THR A 682 -13.62 -5.02 12.76
CA THR A 682 -12.75 -5.83 11.89
C THR A 682 -11.53 -5.01 11.48
N VAL A 683 -10.47 -5.69 11.02
CA VAL A 683 -9.31 -5.03 10.45
C VAL A 683 -9.11 -5.49 9.02
N ASN A 684 -9.16 -4.55 8.09
CA ASN A 684 -9.00 -4.84 6.67
C ASN A 684 -7.53 -5.00 6.25
N ASN A 685 -7.32 -5.31 4.98
CA ASN A 685 -5.98 -5.51 4.42
C ASN A 685 -5.11 -4.24 4.39
N PHE A 686 -5.68 -3.07 4.62
CA PHE A 686 -5.02 -1.75 4.57
C PHE A 686 -4.71 -1.17 5.95
N ASP A 687 -4.77 -2.01 7.00
CA ASP A 687 -4.52 -1.58 8.38
C ASP A 687 -5.48 -0.48 8.84
N GLU A 688 -6.75 -0.64 8.48
CA GLU A 688 -7.86 0.18 8.92
C GLU A 688 -8.86 -0.68 9.71
N ALA A 689 -9.34 -0.13 10.82
CA ALA A 689 -10.44 -0.70 11.58
C ALA A 689 -11.77 -0.37 10.87
N VAL A 690 -12.47 -1.38 10.39
CA VAL A 690 -13.77 -1.21 9.74
C VAL A 690 -14.85 -1.63 10.74
N LEU A 691 -15.76 -0.70 11.01
CA LEU A 691 -16.79 -0.83 12.02
C LEU A 691 -18.11 -1.20 11.36
N TYR A 692 -18.61 -2.40 11.67
CA TYR A 692 -19.89 -2.89 11.16
C TYR A 692 -20.91 -2.78 12.29
N PRO A 693 -21.64 -1.64 12.36
CA PRO A 693 -22.72 -1.50 13.33
C PRO A 693 -23.82 -2.49 12.94
N TYR A 694 -24.53 -3.03 13.91
CA TYR A 694 -25.77 -3.75 13.65
C TYR A 694 -26.85 -3.23 14.57
N LEU A 695 -28.07 -3.15 14.03
CA LEU A 695 -29.19 -2.50 14.70
C LEU A 695 -30.09 -3.50 15.37
N GLY A 696 -30.61 -3.04 16.50
CA GLY A 696 -31.28 -3.78 17.55
C GLY A 696 -32.80 -3.73 17.57
N TYR A 697 -33.52 -3.67 16.45
CA TYR A 697 -34.92 -3.20 16.48
C TYR A 697 -35.92 -4.21 17.09
N ILE A 698 -36.95 -3.69 17.77
CA ILE A 698 -38.05 -4.49 18.29
C ILE A 698 -38.91 -5.01 17.13
N GLY A 699 -38.95 -6.33 16.99
CA GLY A 699 -39.70 -7.03 15.92
C GLY A 699 -38.81 -7.83 14.98
N LEU A 700 -37.49 -7.65 15.05
CA LEU A 700 -36.52 -8.46 14.33
C LEU A 700 -36.19 -9.74 15.12
N HIS A 701 -36.14 -10.87 14.41
CA HIS A 701 -35.98 -12.18 15.04
C HIS A 701 -34.61 -12.34 15.72
N SER A 702 -33.58 -11.65 15.23
CA SER A 702 -32.19 -11.73 15.67
C SER A 702 -31.91 -11.00 16.99
N HIS A 703 -32.89 -10.30 17.57
CA HIS A 703 -32.72 -9.49 18.79
C HIS A 703 -33.26 -10.11 20.06
N LYS A 704 -33.72 -11.36 19.98
CA LYS A 704 -34.17 -12.07 21.18
C LYS A 704 -32.99 -12.33 22.12
N PRO A 705 -33.18 -12.23 23.44
CA PRO A 705 -32.09 -12.32 24.40
C PRO A 705 -31.18 -13.55 24.29
N TYR A 706 -31.74 -14.68 23.85
CA TYR A 706 -31.01 -15.93 23.66
C TYR A 706 -30.06 -15.90 22.45
N TYR A 707 -30.40 -15.20 21.36
CA TYR A 707 -29.50 -15.10 20.19
C TYR A 707 -28.21 -14.38 20.51
N LEU A 708 -28.25 -13.31 21.33
CA LEU A 708 -27.03 -12.66 21.78
C LEU A 708 -26.24 -13.58 22.72
N ALA A 709 -26.90 -14.34 23.60
CA ALA A 709 -26.20 -15.26 24.47
C ALA A 709 -25.49 -16.37 23.68
N ASP A 710 -26.11 -16.86 22.61
CA ASP A 710 -25.50 -17.82 21.70
C ASP A 710 -24.37 -17.18 20.89
N PHE A 711 -24.56 -15.97 20.38
CA PHE A 711 -23.51 -15.22 19.68
C PHE A 711 -22.30 -14.94 20.58
N LYS A 712 -22.50 -14.54 21.85
CA LYS A 712 -21.38 -14.38 22.81
C LYS A 712 -20.60 -15.68 22.99
N LYS A 713 -21.28 -16.82 23.14
CA LYS A 713 -20.62 -18.14 23.21
C LYS A 713 -19.87 -18.48 21.92
N GLU A 714 -20.45 -18.17 20.75
CA GLU A 714 -19.80 -18.37 19.45
C GLU A 714 -18.51 -17.55 19.33
N LEU A 715 -18.52 -16.31 19.80
CA LEU A 715 -17.34 -15.43 19.84
C LEU A 715 -16.29 -15.93 20.85
N GLU A 716 -16.70 -16.34 22.05
CA GLU A 716 -15.81 -16.91 23.06
C GLU A 716 -15.14 -18.20 22.56
N ASN A 717 -15.89 -19.10 21.90
CA ASN A 717 -15.33 -20.31 21.28
C ASN A 717 -14.30 -20.01 20.19
N GLN A 718 -14.35 -18.80 19.61
CA GLN A 718 -13.41 -18.29 18.62
C GLN A 718 -12.38 -17.35 19.24
N ASP A 719 -12.22 -17.33 20.57
CA ASP A 719 -11.51 -16.32 21.40
C ASP A 719 -11.54 -14.89 20.82
N ILE A 720 -12.71 -14.43 20.38
CA ILE A 720 -12.92 -13.05 19.93
C ILE A 720 -13.30 -12.21 21.16
N PRO A 721 -12.55 -11.14 21.50
CA PRO A 721 -12.83 -10.34 22.68
C PRO A 721 -14.13 -9.54 22.53
N ILE A 722 -14.87 -9.45 23.62
CA ILE A 722 -16.12 -8.69 23.72
C ILE A 722 -15.88 -7.54 24.71
N TYR A 723 -16.16 -6.31 24.29
CA TYR A 723 -16.16 -5.14 25.16
C TYR A 723 -17.57 -4.63 25.36
N GLU A 724 -18.03 -4.56 26.61
CA GLU A 724 -19.39 -4.15 26.95
C GLU A 724 -19.42 -2.73 27.52
N VAL A 725 -20.27 -1.88 26.96
CA VAL A 725 -20.49 -0.50 27.40
C VAL A 725 -21.72 -0.46 28.32
N GLU A 726 -21.48 -0.33 29.61
CA GLU A 726 -22.51 -0.36 30.67
C GLU A 726 -22.98 1.05 31.11
N ASP A 727 -22.55 2.13 30.43
CA ASP A 727 -22.93 3.49 30.80
C ASP A 727 -24.37 3.83 30.36
N GLU A 728 -25.34 3.62 31.25
CA GLU A 728 -26.77 3.90 31.03
C GLU A 728 -27.04 5.39 30.76
N ASN A 729 -26.27 6.30 31.37
CA ASN A 729 -26.46 7.75 31.20
C ASN A 729 -26.05 8.25 29.81
N LEU A 730 -25.25 7.46 29.09
CA LEU A 730 -24.77 7.80 27.76
C LEU A 730 -25.92 7.95 26.75
N TRP A 731 -26.99 7.19 26.93
CA TRP A 731 -28.06 7.04 25.94
C TRP A 731 -29.29 7.90 26.20
N ASN A 732 -29.45 8.45 27.41
CA ASN A 732 -30.65 9.19 27.83
C ASN A 732 -31.07 10.29 26.84
N LYS A 733 -30.09 11.05 26.31
CA LYS A 733 -30.33 12.13 25.35
C LYS A 733 -30.85 11.66 23.99
N CYS A 734 -30.64 10.40 23.63
CA CYS A 734 -31.12 9.84 22.37
C CYS A 734 -32.65 9.69 22.36
N PHE A 735 -33.27 9.54 23.53
CA PHE A 735 -34.69 9.21 23.71
C PHE A 735 -35.60 10.40 24.04
N GLU A 736 -35.07 11.64 24.10
CA GLU A 736 -35.82 12.81 24.60
C GLU A 736 -36.94 13.35 23.65
N GLN A 737 -37.06 12.88 22.38
CA GLN A 737 -38.09 13.32 21.40
C GLN A 737 -38.38 12.27 20.29
N ASP A 738 -39.60 12.31 19.70
CA ASP A 738 -40.21 11.36 18.74
C ASP A 738 -39.25 10.64 17.77
N GLY A 739 -39.46 9.32 17.65
CA GLY A 739 -38.52 8.30 17.19
C GLY A 739 -38.20 8.18 15.70
N GLN A 740 -38.32 9.23 14.89
CA GLN A 740 -37.95 9.17 13.47
C GLN A 740 -36.44 9.25 13.20
N GLU A 741 -35.62 9.66 14.18
CA GLU A 741 -34.16 9.83 14.04
C GLU A 741 -33.34 9.09 15.14
N LEU A 742 -33.89 8.06 15.78
CA LEU A 742 -33.23 7.37 16.89
C LEU A 742 -31.91 6.70 16.48
N GLU A 743 -31.86 6.12 15.27
CA GLU A 743 -30.66 5.52 14.68
C GLU A 743 -29.52 6.54 14.58
N ASP A 744 -29.79 7.68 13.96
CA ASP A 744 -28.81 8.76 13.78
C ASP A 744 -28.31 9.31 15.12
N LYS A 745 -29.17 9.40 16.13
CA LYS A 745 -28.79 9.84 17.48
C LYS A 745 -27.86 8.84 18.17
N ILE A 746 -28.15 7.55 18.10
CA ILE A 746 -27.29 6.49 18.65
C ILE A 746 -25.95 6.47 17.91
N PHE A 747 -25.98 6.60 16.58
CA PHE A 747 -24.77 6.60 15.75
C PHE A 747 -23.85 7.79 16.05
N LYS A 748 -24.40 9.01 16.24
CA LYS A 748 -23.63 10.19 16.68
C LYS A 748 -22.93 9.98 18.02
N VAL A 749 -23.58 9.31 18.97
CA VAL A 749 -22.96 8.96 20.25
C VAL A 749 -21.80 7.97 20.02
N CYS A 750 -22.02 6.94 19.21
CA CYS A 750 -20.97 5.99 18.83
C CYS A 750 -19.78 6.70 18.18
N GLU A 751 -19.99 7.57 17.19
CA GLU A 751 -18.92 8.37 16.54
C GLU A 751 -18.07 9.14 17.55
N SER A 752 -18.68 9.70 18.59
CA SER A 752 -17.98 10.48 19.62
C SER A 752 -17.18 9.62 20.60
N LYS A 753 -17.56 8.36 20.81
CA LYS A 753 -16.98 7.44 21.81
C LYS A 753 -16.12 6.34 21.22
N ILE A 754 -16.23 6.09 19.92
CA ILE A 754 -15.63 4.93 19.25
C ILE A 754 -14.12 4.82 19.47
N LYS A 755 -13.40 5.95 19.47
CA LYS A 755 -11.95 5.94 19.70
C LYS A 755 -11.61 5.40 21.10
N GLN A 756 -12.35 5.82 22.12
CA GLN A 756 -12.20 5.32 23.48
C GLN A 756 -12.51 3.82 23.55
N TRP A 757 -13.61 3.38 22.92
CA TRP A 757 -13.99 1.98 22.94
C TRP A 757 -13.02 1.07 22.16
N LEU A 758 -12.44 1.54 21.06
CA LEU A 758 -11.39 0.81 20.34
C LEU A 758 -10.12 0.67 21.19
N ASP A 759 -9.74 1.72 21.94
CA ASP A 759 -8.61 1.68 22.87
C ASP A 759 -8.86 0.72 24.04
N GLU A 760 -10.10 0.64 24.54
CA GLU A 760 -10.51 -0.26 25.62
C GLU A 760 -10.61 -1.72 25.13
N LEU A 761 -11.25 -1.98 24.00
CA LEU A 761 -11.32 -3.30 23.36
C LEU A 761 -9.92 -3.87 23.10
N ARG A 762 -8.97 -3.01 22.74
CA ARG A 762 -7.57 -3.40 22.57
C ARG A 762 -6.94 -3.87 23.89
N LYS A 763 -7.22 -3.21 25.01
CA LYS A 763 -6.70 -3.61 26.34
C LYS A 763 -7.27 -4.95 26.80
N VAL A 764 -8.51 -5.26 26.42
CA VAL A 764 -9.13 -6.58 26.71
C VAL A 764 -8.36 -7.72 26.02
N ARG A 765 -7.66 -7.44 24.92
CA ARG A 765 -6.89 -8.42 24.13
C ARG A 765 -5.43 -8.57 24.57
N SER A 766 -4.86 -7.58 25.27
CA SER A 766 -3.46 -7.57 25.75
C SER A 766 -3.35 -8.18 27.15
#